data_AF-A0A127HRZ6-F1
#
_entry.id   AF-A0A127HRZ6-F1
#
_cell.length_a   1.000
_cell.length_b   1.000
_cell.length_c   1.000
_cell.angle_alpha   90.00
_cell.angle_beta   90.00
_cell.angle_gamma   90.00
#
_symmetry.space_group_name_H-M   'P 1'
#
loop_
_entity.id
_entity.type
_entity.pdbx_description
1 polymer ?
#
loop_
_entity_poly.entity_id
_entity_poly.type
_entity_poly.pdbx_seq_one_letter_code
_entity_poly.pdbx_strand_id
1 'polypeptide(L)'
;MAHQVAAEIDSLSLEWLQRQAKLGVFNNELHAGRALLVLIESVSGGISDIRDVRRFQEWFRHLWINARKKGTPEAGTSVPVLAGNEIRVFTRTNEEHIVPYFDDEHDGVKKQLLEEVEEPIFDFVPGDTAAAWGWVNASVPGRFRRISDEPAEVYVDGTKFDDSTPSRLLSEIIGPWFVEFLVCVAEHKSSVFMQSTQRTLGRIRRTALSLEVVSGQRIQIAHGNGWVAMPLSLRGSLVLNRAAGPVLIIQVEQGTLTLEHIAGASAQLALALGARDLAHGLDAALLRLAVALRDEGQEAPNDSILATVLGVEPDLIRQTRLLASGDLIGMLDLAIPLSACKGSALTTARLQELSTQSEPQDEDLRTVFEALALELGMPLASLEARMIHLADLSDLKAEFLLPICQLNTAISSLGNRYKLVSNEHRHRDVWTRHLRLQQSSAVERLRERAARTFDRKETLGAYVAAREGILAIAPQPTWFTTYDELPAEVMNAQIASWIDGELPVDAPDMPLSLTLNECRSSNGENLRSFLIKYAPILSAWVRAFGLVSTPLVRDVWSSPDKARDSCIAHARDSGWLDFRLLDDDQIVHWLSLGGIWPMGKVASTDLAYWGLSVDSIASNEERAKNIRLEQQHRRVQVEFDGVTMSAISDGYIDIAAAVVAAVAQAPALNRVSSKEATLQTMDFYRSGGTTGGGGGNMGLPKIPETRMSDEQKLAVGLMGELWAREWLRRRHKLESVDESIWVSRYRDAVLNTSGGSDSLGYDFIVATRSRTYYYEVKASTGNPLRFELGPTEIFAAQRYRADREHRYRILYIANVSDPARMVPTLLANPFSIKGVGAFRAVGRGSVIYEFDPVVIPE
;
A
#
# COMPACT_ATOMS: atom_id res chain seq x y z
N MET A 1 28.29 -25.94 -38.65
CA MET A 1 27.00 -26.16 -37.97
C MET A 1 26.57 -25.02 -37.04
N ALA A 2 27.41 -24.01 -36.75
CA ALA A 2 27.04 -22.85 -35.94
C ALA A 2 26.25 -21.73 -36.68
N HIS A 3 26.27 -21.70 -38.01
CA HIS A 3 25.60 -20.66 -38.82
C HIS A 3 24.10 -20.87 -39.05
N GLN A 4 23.51 -21.98 -38.60
CA GLN A 4 22.08 -22.27 -38.82
C GLN A 4 21.17 -21.77 -37.70
N VAL A 5 21.70 -21.50 -36.50
CA VAL A 5 20.93 -21.01 -35.35
C VAL A 5 20.70 -19.49 -35.42
N ALA A 6 21.67 -18.73 -35.92
CA ALA A 6 21.62 -17.27 -36.03
C ALA A 6 20.65 -16.73 -37.12
N ALA A 7 20.21 -17.57 -38.06
CA ALA A 7 19.33 -17.14 -39.15
C ALA A 7 17.82 -17.18 -38.80
N GLU A 8 17.43 -17.75 -37.66
CA GLU A 8 16.02 -17.92 -37.29
C GLU A 8 15.44 -16.77 -36.47
N ILE A 9 16.25 -15.79 -36.05
CA ILE A 9 15.82 -14.70 -35.18
C ILE A 9 15.49 -13.41 -35.95
N ASP A 10 14.69 -13.46 -37.01
CA ASP A 10 14.25 -12.22 -37.69
C ASP A 10 12.84 -12.36 -38.27
N SER A 11 11.81 -11.88 -37.57
CA SER A 11 10.36 -12.05 -37.85
C SER A 11 9.84 -13.50 -37.97
N LEU A 12 10.61 -14.43 -38.53
CA LEU A 12 10.44 -15.88 -38.58
C LEU A 12 10.50 -16.55 -37.21
N SER A 13 11.23 -16.01 -36.22
CA SER A 13 11.20 -16.54 -34.84
C SER A 13 9.81 -16.46 -34.19
N LEU A 14 9.04 -15.42 -34.52
CA LEU A 14 7.66 -15.26 -34.06
C LEU A 14 6.75 -16.30 -34.73
N GLU A 15 6.90 -16.51 -36.04
CA GLU A 15 6.16 -17.55 -36.78
C GLU A 15 6.58 -18.97 -36.37
N TRP A 16 7.85 -19.18 -36.06
CA TRP A 16 8.42 -20.44 -35.60
C TRP A 16 7.93 -20.80 -34.19
N LEU A 17 7.97 -19.85 -33.24
CA LEU A 17 7.38 -20.01 -31.91
C LEU A 17 5.85 -20.22 -31.98
N GLN A 18 5.15 -19.52 -32.90
CA GLN A 18 3.71 -19.73 -33.13
C GLN A 18 3.40 -21.14 -33.67
N ARG A 19 4.19 -21.64 -34.64
CA ARG A 19 4.03 -22.97 -35.24
C ARG A 19 4.34 -24.10 -34.25
N GLN A 20 5.46 -24.03 -33.53
CA GLN A 20 5.91 -25.12 -32.66
C GLN A 20 5.18 -25.16 -31.31
N ALA A 21 4.83 -24.00 -30.73
CA ALA A 21 4.20 -23.95 -29.40
C ALA A 21 2.65 -23.84 -29.42
N LYS A 22 2.01 -23.91 -30.59
CA LYS A 22 0.53 -23.79 -30.78
C LYS A 22 -0.03 -22.54 -30.06
N LEU A 23 0.57 -21.38 -30.28
CA LEU A 23 0.24 -20.12 -29.57
C LEU A 23 -0.72 -19.28 -30.41
N GLY A 24 -1.89 -18.95 -29.88
CA GLY A 24 -2.85 -18.06 -30.56
C GLY A 24 -2.41 -16.59 -30.61
N VAL A 25 -1.68 -16.11 -29.59
CA VAL A 25 -1.11 -14.74 -29.49
C VAL A 25 0.08 -14.75 -28.53
N PHE A 26 1.22 -14.17 -28.92
CA PHE A 26 2.50 -14.14 -28.15
C PHE A 26 2.42 -13.36 -26.83
N ASN A 27 1.47 -12.42 -26.74
CA ASN A 27 1.20 -11.59 -25.55
C ASN A 27 0.14 -12.16 -24.61
N ASN A 28 -0.33 -13.39 -24.85
CA ASN A 28 -1.32 -14.02 -23.99
C ASN A 28 -0.63 -14.79 -22.84
N GLU A 29 -0.99 -14.43 -21.61
CA GLU A 29 -0.56 -15.10 -20.38
C GLU A 29 -0.82 -16.62 -20.36
N LEU A 30 -1.80 -17.12 -21.14
CA LEU A 30 -2.08 -18.57 -21.29
C LEU A 30 -0.98 -19.34 -22.03
N HIS A 31 -0.07 -18.65 -22.68
CA HIS A 31 0.82 -19.19 -23.70
C HIS A 31 2.29 -18.90 -23.43
N ALA A 32 2.58 -17.85 -22.67
CA ALA A 32 3.93 -17.40 -22.34
C ALA A 32 4.81 -18.48 -21.68
N GLY A 33 4.27 -19.31 -20.78
CA GLY A 33 5.05 -20.39 -20.15
C GLY A 33 5.55 -21.46 -21.13
N ARG A 34 4.72 -21.83 -22.13
CA ARG A 34 5.13 -22.78 -23.18
C ARG A 34 6.13 -22.16 -24.14
N ALA A 35 5.95 -20.89 -24.49
CA ALA A 35 6.89 -20.15 -25.33
C ALA A 35 8.28 -20.05 -24.67
N LEU A 36 8.32 -19.88 -23.35
CA LEU A 36 9.57 -19.82 -22.58
C LEU A 36 10.36 -21.14 -22.69
N LEU A 37 9.70 -22.29 -22.59
CA LEU A 37 10.36 -23.60 -22.74
C LEU A 37 10.96 -23.80 -24.14
N VAL A 38 10.22 -23.42 -25.19
CA VAL A 38 10.70 -23.52 -26.57
C VAL A 38 11.89 -22.58 -26.84
N LEU A 39 11.87 -21.38 -26.25
CA LEU A 39 13.00 -20.44 -26.33
C LEU A 39 14.27 -21.01 -25.67
N ILE A 40 14.14 -21.72 -24.55
CA ILE A 40 15.28 -22.39 -23.89
C ILE A 40 15.80 -23.54 -24.77
N GLU A 41 14.91 -24.32 -25.37
CA GLU A 41 15.28 -25.43 -26.23
C GLU A 41 16.07 -24.97 -27.46
N SER A 42 15.71 -23.82 -28.06
CA SER A 42 16.41 -23.28 -29.24
C SER A 42 17.87 -22.90 -28.99
N VAL A 43 18.26 -22.65 -27.73
CA VAL A 43 19.64 -22.31 -27.36
C VAL A 43 20.41 -23.48 -26.74
N SER A 44 19.92 -24.71 -26.85
CA SER A 44 20.58 -25.91 -26.31
C SER A 44 22.00 -26.12 -26.85
N GLY A 45 22.31 -25.60 -28.04
CA GLY A 45 23.65 -25.61 -28.64
C GLY A 45 24.58 -24.47 -28.20
N GLY A 46 24.11 -23.58 -27.32
CA GLY A 46 24.77 -22.34 -26.94
C GLY A 46 24.65 -21.24 -27.99
N ILE A 47 24.75 -19.99 -27.56
CA ILE A 47 24.84 -18.83 -28.46
C ILE A 47 25.95 -17.88 -27.98
N SER A 48 26.76 -17.41 -28.92
CA SER A 48 27.93 -16.56 -28.65
C SER A 48 27.94 -15.25 -29.45
N ASP A 49 26.99 -15.04 -30.37
CA ASP A 49 26.83 -13.76 -31.06
C ASP A 49 26.20 -12.72 -30.10
N ILE A 50 26.86 -11.58 -29.94
CA ILE A 50 26.44 -10.51 -29.01
C ILE A 50 25.00 -10.05 -29.24
N ARG A 51 24.53 -9.99 -30.50
CA ARG A 51 23.17 -9.53 -30.81
C ARG A 51 22.14 -10.58 -30.39
N ASP A 52 22.44 -11.84 -30.64
CA ASP A 52 21.57 -12.96 -30.30
C ASP A 52 21.50 -13.18 -28.78
N VAL A 53 22.62 -13.02 -28.08
CA VAL A 53 22.69 -13.11 -26.60
C VAL A 53 21.81 -12.03 -25.96
N ARG A 54 21.94 -10.76 -26.39
CA ARG A 54 21.11 -9.66 -25.87
C ARG A 54 19.63 -9.89 -26.15
N ARG A 55 19.30 -10.33 -27.36
CA ARG A 55 17.93 -10.59 -27.77
C ARG A 55 17.31 -11.75 -27.00
N PHE A 56 18.07 -12.82 -26.76
CA PHE A 56 17.64 -13.93 -25.93
C PHE A 56 17.27 -13.45 -24.51
N GLN A 57 18.14 -12.66 -23.87
CA GLN A 57 17.89 -12.11 -22.53
C GLN A 57 16.61 -11.27 -22.46
N GLU A 58 16.36 -10.42 -23.47
CA GLU A 58 15.16 -9.58 -23.55
C GLU A 58 13.88 -10.43 -23.69
N TRP A 59 13.91 -11.44 -24.57
CA TRP A 59 12.76 -12.30 -24.82
C TRP A 59 12.46 -13.22 -23.64
N PHE A 60 13.49 -13.78 -23.01
CA PHE A 60 13.36 -14.58 -21.81
C PHE A 60 12.66 -13.78 -20.71
N ARG A 61 13.14 -12.54 -20.46
CA ARG A 61 12.55 -11.63 -19.47
C ARG A 61 11.09 -11.31 -19.78
N HIS A 62 10.77 -10.96 -21.02
CA HIS A 62 9.42 -10.62 -21.42
C HIS A 62 8.44 -11.80 -21.27
N LEU A 63 8.84 -13.01 -21.69
CA LEU A 63 8.03 -14.21 -21.56
C LEU A 63 7.86 -14.62 -20.09
N TRP A 64 8.91 -14.48 -19.28
CA TRP A 64 8.85 -14.72 -17.85
C TRP A 64 7.79 -13.84 -17.17
N ILE A 65 7.86 -12.51 -17.36
CA ILE A 65 6.92 -11.55 -16.77
C ILE A 65 5.46 -11.88 -17.13
N ASN A 66 5.20 -12.25 -18.39
CA ASN A 66 3.85 -12.58 -18.83
C ASN A 66 3.36 -13.94 -18.33
N ALA A 67 4.24 -14.94 -18.22
CA ALA A 67 3.89 -16.23 -17.64
C ALA A 67 3.58 -16.10 -16.15
N ARG A 68 4.32 -15.25 -15.43
CA ARG A 68 4.15 -14.99 -13.99
C ARG A 68 2.78 -14.45 -13.59
N LYS A 69 2.05 -13.83 -14.51
CA LYS A 69 0.64 -13.41 -14.29
C LYS A 69 -0.31 -14.58 -13.99
N LYS A 70 0.01 -15.81 -14.45
CA LYS A 70 -0.74 -17.05 -14.12
C LYS A 70 -0.11 -17.94 -13.06
N GLY A 71 1.10 -17.59 -12.59
CA GLY A 71 1.89 -18.40 -11.67
C GLY A 71 3.30 -18.64 -12.20
N THR A 72 4.11 -19.42 -11.47
CA THR A 72 5.47 -19.75 -11.90
C THR A 72 5.43 -20.62 -13.17
N PRO A 73 6.23 -20.31 -14.20
CA PRO A 73 6.36 -21.17 -15.38
C PRO A 73 6.66 -22.62 -14.98
N GLU A 74 6.21 -23.58 -15.79
CA GLU A 74 6.58 -24.98 -15.58
C GLU A 74 8.10 -25.16 -15.70
N ALA A 75 8.67 -25.97 -14.83
CA ALA A 75 10.09 -26.26 -14.82
C ALA A 75 10.46 -27.15 -16.02
N GLY A 76 11.43 -26.70 -16.83
CA GLY A 76 12.00 -27.47 -17.93
C GLY A 76 13.09 -28.47 -17.47
N THR A 77 13.74 -29.13 -18.42
CA THR A 77 14.88 -30.03 -18.18
C THR A 77 16.24 -29.33 -18.22
N SER A 78 16.23 -28.02 -18.51
CA SER A 78 17.41 -27.23 -18.76
C SER A 78 17.26 -25.79 -18.28
N VAL A 79 18.37 -25.15 -17.92
CA VAL A 79 18.44 -23.75 -17.48
C VAL A 79 19.53 -23.03 -18.28
N PRO A 80 19.20 -21.93 -18.99
CA PRO A 80 20.18 -21.11 -19.66
C PRO A 80 20.91 -20.21 -18.66
N VAL A 81 22.21 -20.02 -18.82
CA VAL A 81 23.05 -19.14 -17.99
C VAL A 81 23.97 -18.33 -18.89
N LEU A 82 24.39 -17.17 -18.42
CA LEU A 82 25.43 -16.37 -19.05
C LEU A 82 26.80 -16.83 -18.50
N ALA A 83 27.71 -17.23 -19.37
CA ALA A 83 29.10 -17.52 -19.02
C ALA A 83 30.00 -16.68 -19.92
N GLY A 84 30.63 -15.64 -19.37
CA GLY A 84 31.29 -14.60 -20.16
C GLY A 84 30.29 -13.92 -21.11
N ASN A 85 30.58 -13.96 -22.42
CA ASN A 85 29.74 -13.37 -23.47
C ASN A 85 28.83 -14.38 -24.18
N GLU A 86 28.65 -15.58 -23.62
CA GLU A 86 27.89 -16.67 -24.25
C GLU A 86 26.72 -17.13 -23.36
N ILE A 87 25.60 -17.51 -23.97
CA ILE A 87 24.56 -18.27 -23.27
C ILE A 87 24.90 -19.76 -23.37
N ARG A 88 25.04 -20.40 -22.21
CA ARG A 88 25.19 -21.86 -22.06
C ARG A 88 23.94 -22.44 -21.43
N VAL A 89 23.68 -23.72 -21.67
CA VAL A 89 22.50 -24.40 -21.12
C VAL A 89 22.93 -25.55 -20.24
N PHE A 90 22.54 -25.50 -18.97
CA PHE A 90 22.80 -26.55 -18.00
C PHE A 90 21.61 -27.49 -17.93
N THR A 91 21.88 -28.79 -18.01
CA THR A 91 20.87 -29.85 -17.92
C THR A 91 21.10 -30.70 -16.67
N ARG A 92 20.16 -31.60 -16.39
CA ARG A 92 20.26 -32.55 -15.27
C ARG A 92 21.40 -33.57 -15.41
N THR A 93 21.89 -33.82 -16.63
CA THR A 93 22.79 -34.94 -16.95
C THR A 93 24.21 -34.53 -17.35
N ASN A 94 24.52 -33.24 -17.44
CA ASN A 94 25.87 -32.80 -17.78
C ASN A 94 26.84 -33.07 -16.62
N GLU A 95 27.87 -33.90 -16.84
CA GLU A 95 28.94 -34.25 -15.89
C GLU A 95 30.01 -33.16 -15.75
N GLU A 96 29.78 -31.95 -16.25
CA GLU A 96 30.72 -30.84 -16.07
C GLU A 96 30.84 -30.49 -14.58
N HIS A 97 32.08 -30.46 -14.09
CA HIS A 97 32.48 -30.05 -12.73
C HIS A 97 32.29 -28.54 -12.45
N ILE A 98 31.70 -27.79 -13.39
CA ILE A 98 31.46 -26.35 -13.29
C ILE A 98 30.15 -26.12 -12.52
N VAL A 99 30.20 -25.22 -11.54
CA VAL A 99 29.08 -24.90 -10.65
C VAL A 99 28.43 -23.58 -11.11
N PRO A 100 27.23 -23.59 -11.71
CA PRO A 100 26.54 -22.36 -12.06
C PRO A 100 25.95 -21.64 -10.82
N TYR A 101 25.89 -20.32 -10.89
CA TYR A 101 25.39 -19.44 -9.84
C TYR A 101 24.06 -18.78 -10.24
N PHE A 102 23.25 -18.46 -9.24
CA PHE A 102 22.01 -17.70 -9.38
C PHE A 102 22.16 -16.35 -8.70
N ASP A 103 21.89 -15.27 -9.44
CA ASP A 103 21.98 -13.91 -8.92
C ASP A 103 20.75 -13.55 -8.07
N ASP A 104 20.95 -13.49 -6.76
CA ASP A 104 19.95 -13.08 -5.78
C ASP A 104 20.38 -11.89 -4.91
N GLU A 105 21.54 -11.29 -5.21
CA GLU A 105 22.07 -10.14 -4.47
C GLU A 105 21.62 -8.80 -5.07
N HIS A 106 21.55 -7.78 -4.22
CA HIS A 106 21.13 -6.43 -4.63
C HIS A 106 22.31 -5.52 -5.00
N ASP A 107 23.49 -5.75 -4.41
CA ASP A 107 24.66 -4.86 -4.53
C ASP A 107 25.55 -5.19 -5.74
N GLY A 108 25.34 -6.33 -6.40
CA GLY A 108 25.94 -6.72 -7.69
C GLY A 108 27.46 -7.00 -7.68
N VAL A 109 28.16 -6.77 -6.56
CA VAL A 109 29.62 -6.94 -6.45
C VAL A 109 30.05 -8.39 -6.62
N LYS A 110 29.43 -9.33 -5.89
CA LYS A 110 29.80 -10.75 -6.00
C LYS A 110 29.51 -11.31 -7.38
N LYS A 111 28.39 -10.87 -7.97
CA LYS A 111 28.06 -11.18 -9.36
C LYS A 111 29.12 -10.67 -10.31
N GLN A 112 29.56 -9.41 -10.18
CA GLN A 112 30.65 -8.87 -11.00
C GLN A 112 31.94 -9.69 -10.83
N LEU A 113 32.30 -10.08 -9.61
CA LEU A 113 33.46 -10.94 -9.37
C LEU A 113 33.33 -12.29 -10.09
N LEU A 114 32.14 -12.91 -10.05
CA LEU A 114 31.85 -14.17 -10.73
C LEU A 114 31.83 -14.03 -12.26
N GLU A 115 31.30 -12.93 -12.81
CA GLU A 115 31.34 -12.64 -14.25
C GLU A 115 32.79 -12.52 -14.75
N GLU A 116 33.66 -11.89 -13.96
CA GLU A 116 35.08 -11.65 -14.29
C GLU A 116 35.94 -12.92 -14.20
N VAL A 117 35.56 -13.92 -13.40
CA VAL A 117 36.16 -15.26 -13.43
C VAL A 117 35.46 -16.20 -14.42
N GLU A 118 34.57 -15.66 -15.27
CA GLU A 118 33.78 -16.36 -16.29
C GLU A 118 32.91 -17.51 -15.73
N GLU A 119 32.51 -17.42 -14.45
CA GLU A 119 31.62 -18.39 -13.84
C GLU A 119 30.21 -18.26 -14.44
N PRO A 120 29.47 -19.37 -14.65
CA PRO A 120 28.16 -19.31 -15.27
C PRO A 120 27.11 -18.73 -14.32
N ILE A 121 26.38 -17.69 -14.72
CA ILE A 121 25.41 -16.97 -13.87
C ILE A 121 24.03 -16.90 -14.51
N PHE A 122 22.99 -17.12 -13.71
CA PHE A 122 21.61 -16.83 -14.08
C PHE A 122 21.17 -15.46 -13.54
N ASP A 123 21.01 -14.47 -14.43
CA ASP A 123 20.39 -13.16 -14.15
C ASP A 123 19.55 -12.66 -15.35
N PHE A 124 18.49 -13.38 -15.70
CA PHE A 124 17.61 -12.92 -16.79
C PHE A 124 16.36 -12.18 -16.31
N VAL A 125 16.07 -12.26 -15.00
CA VAL A 125 14.77 -11.85 -14.42
C VAL A 125 14.96 -11.03 -13.13
N PRO A 126 15.59 -9.85 -13.22
CA PRO A 126 15.80 -8.99 -12.05
C PRO A 126 14.43 -8.58 -11.44
N GLY A 127 14.31 -8.69 -10.12
CA GLY A 127 13.11 -8.30 -9.35
C GLY A 127 12.08 -9.41 -9.05
N ASP A 128 12.27 -10.64 -9.56
CA ASP A 128 11.41 -11.81 -9.24
C ASP A 128 12.26 -13.02 -8.79
N THR A 129 13.30 -12.73 -8.00
CA THR A 129 14.37 -13.66 -7.59
C THR A 129 13.86 -14.91 -6.88
N ALA A 130 12.86 -14.78 -5.99
CA ALA A 130 12.31 -15.93 -5.26
C ALA A 130 11.63 -16.96 -6.18
N ALA A 131 10.85 -16.50 -7.16
CA ALA A 131 10.16 -17.39 -8.09
C ALA A 131 11.12 -17.96 -9.13
N ALA A 132 12.09 -17.15 -9.58
CA ALA A 132 13.13 -17.57 -10.49
C ALA A 132 14.04 -18.65 -9.88
N TRP A 133 14.44 -18.49 -8.62
CA TRP A 133 15.19 -19.53 -7.91
C TRP A 133 14.39 -20.83 -7.79
N GLY A 134 13.11 -20.74 -7.43
CA GLY A 134 12.23 -21.89 -7.35
C GLY A 134 12.13 -22.64 -8.68
N TRP A 135 12.10 -21.91 -9.79
CA TRP A 135 12.09 -22.48 -11.14
C TRP A 135 13.44 -23.11 -11.52
N VAL A 136 14.57 -22.42 -11.31
CA VAL A 136 15.92 -22.93 -11.60
C VAL A 136 16.17 -24.24 -10.85
N ASN A 137 15.87 -24.27 -9.53
CA ASN A 137 16.07 -25.44 -8.70
C ASN A 137 15.07 -26.58 -9.03
N ALA A 138 13.87 -26.27 -9.53
CA ALA A 138 12.96 -27.31 -10.02
C ALA A 138 13.41 -27.88 -11.38
N SER A 139 14.01 -27.05 -12.23
CA SER A 139 14.49 -27.45 -13.55
C SER A 139 15.73 -28.34 -13.47
N VAL A 140 16.73 -27.92 -12.70
CA VAL A 140 18.00 -28.63 -12.52
C VAL A 140 18.38 -28.68 -11.03
N PRO A 141 17.72 -29.57 -10.25
CA PRO A 141 17.87 -29.61 -8.80
C PRO A 141 19.30 -29.79 -8.32
N GLY A 142 19.73 -28.95 -7.37
CA GLY A 142 21.04 -29.05 -6.71
C GLY A 142 22.25 -28.73 -7.59
N ARG A 143 22.05 -28.27 -8.83
CA ARG A 143 23.14 -27.87 -9.75
C ARG A 143 23.58 -26.42 -9.55
N PHE A 144 22.69 -25.55 -9.08
CA PHE A 144 22.97 -24.13 -8.90
C PHE A 144 23.27 -23.78 -7.45
N ARG A 145 24.13 -22.79 -7.24
CA ARG A 145 24.32 -22.13 -5.93
C ARG A 145 23.81 -20.70 -5.99
N ARG A 146 23.31 -20.17 -4.87
CA ARG A 146 22.97 -18.76 -4.75
C ARG A 146 24.22 -17.95 -4.50
N ILE A 147 24.30 -16.76 -5.07
CA ILE A 147 25.42 -15.84 -4.82
C ILE A 147 25.39 -15.37 -3.36
N SER A 148 24.21 -15.18 -2.77
CA SER A 148 24.05 -14.80 -1.36
C SER A 148 24.63 -15.83 -0.38
N ASP A 149 24.59 -17.11 -0.75
CA ASP A 149 24.99 -18.22 0.11
C ASP A 149 26.51 -18.46 0.08
N GLU A 150 27.23 -17.82 -0.85
CA GLU A 150 28.68 -17.91 -0.97
C GLU A 150 29.35 -16.68 -0.33
N PRO A 151 30.28 -16.88 0.62
CA PRO A 151 31.06 -15.80 1.20
C PRO A 151 32.15 -15.39 0.20
N ALA A 152 31.86 -14.46 -0.71
CA ALA A 152 32.91 -13.79 -1.47
C ALA A 152 33.59 -12.77 -0.55
N GLU A 153 34.57 -13.26 0.21
CA GLU A 153 35.33 -12.44 1.14
C GLU A 153 36.59 -11.94 0.45
N VAL A 154 36.78 -10.62 0.48
CA VAL A 154 38.00 -9.99 -0.01
C VAL A 154 39.01 -9.94 1.12
N TYR A 155 40.23 -10.35 0.86
CA TYR A 155 41.34 -10.29 1.80
C TYR A 155 42.44 -9.40 1.23
N VAL A 156 42.92 -8.49 2.07
CA VAL A 156 44.04 -7.59 1.78
C VAL A 156 45.20 -7.99 2.68
N ASP A 157 46.31 -8.42 2.09
CA ASP A 157 47.50 -8.90 2.80
C ASP A 157 47.21 -10.01 3.83
N GLY A 158 46.25 -10.89 3.51
CA GLY A 158 45.82 -11.99 4.37
C GLY A 158 44.84 -11.59 5.48
N THR A 159 44.47 -10.31 5.58
CA THR A 159 43.43 -9.83 6.51
C THR A 159 42.12 -9.64 5.78
N LYS A 160 41.01 -10.16 6.34
CA LYS A 160 39.68 -10.01 5.76
C LYS A 160 39.30 -8.52 5.72
N PHE A 161 38.85 -8.04 4.57
CA PHE A 161 38.31 -6.71 4.42
C PHE A 161 36.94 -6.62 5.09
N ASP A 162 36.76 -5.62 5.93
CA ASP A 162 35.51 -5.26 6.59
C ASP A 162 35.41 -3.75 6.83
N ASP A 163 34.33 -3.32 7.48
CA ASP A 163 34.08 -1.91 7.83
C ASP A 163 35.13 -1.33 8.80
N SER A 164 35.89 -2.17 9.51
CA SER A 164 36.94 -1.74 10.44
C SER A 164 38.32 -1.65 9.80
N THR A 165 38.48 -2.15 8.57
CA THR A 165 39.77 -2.18 7.88
C THR A 165 40.27 -0.74 7.66
N PRO A 166 41.49 -0.39 8.10
CA PRO A 166 42.00 0.97 7.98
C PRO A 166 42.03 1.46 6.53
N SER A 167 41.52 2.66 6.30
CA SER A 167 41.50 3.33 5.00
C SER A 167 42.00 4.77 5.14
N ARG A 168 42.32 5.40 4.02
CA ARG A 168 42.68 6.84 3.95
C ARG A 168 41.90 7.50 2.84
N LEU A 169 41.62 8.80 2.96
CA LEU A 169 40.96 9.52 1.89
C LEU A 169 41.89 9.63 0.68
N LEU A 170 41.32 9.48 -0.51
CA LEU A 170 42.07 9.63 -1.77
C LEU A 170 42.80 10.97 -1.86
N SER A 171 42.15 12.04 -1.37
CA SER A 171 42.69 13.40 -1.30
C SER A 171 43.86 13.55 -0.30
N GLU A 172 43.94 12.72 0.72
CA GLU A 172 45.06 12.70 1.67
C GLU A 172 46.28 11.95 1.10
N ILE A 173 46.06 10.99 0.20
CA ILE A 173 47.13 10.18 -0.39
C ILE A 173 47.84 10.93 -1.53
N ILE A 174 47.07 11.53 -2.44
CA ILE A 174 47.62 12.20 -3.65
C ILE A 174 47.67 13.72 -3.50
N GLY A 175 46.77 14.28 -2.70
CA GLY A 175 46.61 15.71 -2.47
C GLY A 175 45.19 16.21 -2.80
N PRO A 176 44.71 17.29 -2.16
CA PRO A 176 43.36 17.82 -2.38
C PRO A 176 43.06 18.22 -3.82
N TRP A 177 44.08 18.65 -4.56
CA TRP A 177 43.98 19.03 -5.98
C TRP A 177 43.49 17.89 -6.88
N PHE A 178 43.66 16.64 -6.45
CA PHE A 178 43.30 15.47 -7.24
C PHE A 178 41.80 15.34 -7.47
N VAL A 179 40.99 15.80 -6.51
CA VAL A 179 39.52 15.84 -6.67
C VAL A 179 39.12 16.72 -7.85
N GLU A 180 39.72 17.91 -7.93
CA GLU A 180 39.45 18.86 -9.01
C GLU A 180 39.94 18.33 -10.37
N PHE A 181 41.06 17.59 -10.38
CA PHE A 181 41.50 16.88 -11.57
C PHE A 181 40.47 15.85 -12.06
N LEU A 182 39.90 15.02 -11.17
CA LEU A 182 38.89 14.03 -11.55
C LEU A 182 37.63 14.68 -12.14
N VAL A 183 37.23 15.85 -11.62
CA VAL A 183 36.12 16.62 -12.16
C VAL A 183 36.45 17.18 -13.55
N CYS A 184 37.67 17.66 -13.76
CA CYS A 184 38.13 18.10 -15.08
C CYS A 184 38.18 16.96 -16.10
N VAL A 185 38.57 15.75 -15.69
CA VAL A 185 38.48 14.55 -16.54
C VAL A 185 37.03 14.24 -16.90
N ALA A 186 36.12 14.35 -15.93
CA ALA A 186 34.69 14.07 -16.15
C ALA A 186 34.04 15.04 -17.15
N GLU A 187 34.46 16.30 -17.18
CA GLU A 187 33.99 17.28 -18.16
C GLU A 187 34.56 17.01 -19.56
N HIS A 188 35.88 16.84 -19.65
CA HIS A 188 36.63 16.95 -20.93
C HIS A 188 37.01 15.63 -21.58
N LYS A 189 36.79 14.51 -20.89
CA LYS A 189 37.17 13.15 -21.34
C LYS A 189 36.07 12.12 -21.16
N SER A 190 34.85 12.55 -20.85
CA SER A 190 33.68 11.69 -20.84
C SER A 190 33.27 11.28 -22.26
N SER A 191 32.53 10.18 -22.37
CA SER A 191 32.00 9.71 -23.64
C SER A 191 30.87 10.61 -24.14
N VAL A 192 30.55 10.55 -25.44
CA VAL A 192 29.42 11.30 -26.05
C VAL A 192 28.07 10.99 -25.39
N PHE A 193 27.96 9.87 -24.68
CA PHE A 193 26.75 9.44 -23.98
C PHE A 193 26.62 10.01 -22.57
N MET A 194 27.69 10.55 -22.00
CA MET A 194 27.67 11.20 -20.70
C MET A 194 27.56 12.72 -20.90
N GLN A 195 26.40 13.28 -20.56
CA GLN A 195 26.26 14.73 -20.47
C GLN A 195 26.93 15.24 -19.20
N SER A 196 28.01 15.98 -19.36
CA SER A 196 28.71 16.67 -18.29
C SER A 196 27.89 17.88 -17.81
N THR A 197 26.79 17.57 -17.10
CA THR A 197 25.95 18.59 -16.48
C THR A 197 26.55 19.03 -15.15
N GLN A 198 26.24 20.25 -14.70
CA GLN A 198 26.64 20.77 -13.39
C GLN A 198 26.29 19.80 -12.24
N ARG A 199 25.11 19.15 -12.31
CA ARG A 199 24.67 18.13 -11.34
C ARG A 199 25.56 16.88 -11.37
N THR A 200 25.96 16.43 -12.55
CA THR A 200 26.84 15.26 -12.74
C THR A 200 28.23 15.55 -12.17
N LEU A 201 28.81 16.71 -12.48
CA LEU A 201 30.13 17.12 -11.99
C LEU A 201 30.15 17.32 -10.46
N GLY A 202 29.12 17.96 -9.90
CA GLY A 202 28.99 18.15 -8.45
C GLY A 202 28.81 16.82 -7.69
N ARG A 203 28.16 15.81 -8.29
CA ARG A 203 28.10 14.46 -7.71
C ARG A 203 29.48 13.81 -7.69
N ILE A 204 30.21 13.85 -8.81
CA ILE A 204 31.56 13.27 -8.92
C ILE A 204 32.51 13.92 -7.90
N ARG A 205 32.47 15.25 -7.77
CA ARG A 205 33.25 15.99 -6.78
C ARG A 205 32.99 15.52 -5.36
N ARG A 206 31.71 15.41 -4.96
CA ARG A 206 31.32 14.92 -3.62
C ARG A 206 31.79 13.49 -3.36
N THR A 207 31.56 12.58 -4.30
CA THR A 207 31.99 11.18 -4.15
C THR A 207 33.51 11.09 -4.06
N ALA A 208 34.25 11.88 -4.85
CA ALA A 208 35.70 11.91 -4.80
C ALA A 208 36.25 12.47 -3.47
N LEU A 209 35.57 13.45 -2.86
CA LEU A 209 35.96 14.02 -1.55
C LEU A 209 35.86 13.01 -0.41
N SER A 210 34.87 12.11 -0.46
CA SER A 210 34.64 11.08 0.55
C SER A 210 35.18 9.70 0.15
N LEU A 211 35.89 9.58 -0.97
CA LEU A 211 36.37 8.29 -1.48
C LEU A 211 37.56 7.83 -0.63
N GLU A 212 37.35 6.73 0.07
CA GLU A 212 38.39 6.05 0.83
C GLU A 212 39.16 5.06 -0.05
N VAL A 213 40.45 4.89 0.25
CA VAL A 213 41.35 3.99 -0.46
C VAL A 213 42.04 3.06 0.53
N VAL A 214 42.10 1.78 0.17
CA VAL A 214 42.87 0.74 0.86
C VAL A 214 43.90 0.18 -0.12
N SER A 215 45.17 0.16 0.27
CA SER A 215 46.26 -0.40 -0.54
C SER A 215 46.87 -1.60 0.16
N GLY A 216 47.12 -2.69 -0.57
CA GLY A 216 47.82 -3.88 -0.07
C GLY A 216 48.73 -4.52 -1.11
N GLN A 217 49.67 -5.36 -0.68
CA GLN A 217 50.59 -6.06 -1.59
C GLN A 217 49.93 -7.24 -2.30
N ARG A 218 48.96 -7.88 -1.64
CA ARG A 218 48.30 -9.09 -2.12
C ARG A 218 46.81 -9.01 -1.83
N ILE A 219 46.02 -8.85 -2.89
CA ILE A 219 44.55 -8.89 -2.81
C ILE A 219 44.08 -10.27 -3.29
N GLN A 220 43.30 -10.94 -2.47
CA GLN A 220 42.76 -12.26 -2.79
C GLN A 220 41.26 -12.29 -2.52
N ILE A 221 40.56 -13.05 -3.33
CA ILE A 221 39.14 -13.32 -3.15
C ILE A 221 39.04 -14.76 -2.65
N ALA A 222 38.49 -14.94 -1.46
CA ALA A 222 38.11 -16.26 -0.98
C ALA A 222 36.82 -16.67 -1.71
N HIS A 223 36.86 -17.83 -2.36
CA HIS A 223 35.72 -18.40 -3.07
C HIS A 223 35.69 -19.91 -2.89
N GLY A 224 34.63 -20.43 -2.28
CA GLY A 224 34.54 -21.83 -1.86
C GLY A 224 35.71 -22.26 -0.95
N ASN A 225 36.42 -23.33 -1.31
CA ASN A 225 37.58 -23.83 -0.56
C ASN A 225 38.93 -23.27 -1.08
N GLY A 226 38.90 -22.31 -2.01
CA GLY A 226 40.07 -21.80 -2.70
C GLY A 226 40.28 -20.30 -2.49
N TRP A 227 41.51 -19.87 -2.74
CA TRP A 227 41.90 -18.46 -2.77
C TRP A 227 42.25 -18.10 -4.20
N VAL A 228 41.48 -17.22 -4.81
CA VAL A 228 41.72 -16.76 -6.17
C VAL A 228 42.45 -15.42 -6.10
N ALA A 229 43.53 -15.28 -6.87
CA ALA A 229 44.16 -13.98 -7.06
C ALA A 229 43.20 -13.05 -7.83
N MET A 230 43.36 -11.74 -7.68
CA MET A 230 42.56 -10.79 -8.46
C MET A 230 42.61 -11.10 -9.97
N PRO A 231 41.46 -11.17 -10.67
CA PRO A 231 41.41 -11.32 -12.11
C PRO A 231 42.25 -10.25 -12.82
N LEU A 232 42.91 -10.64 -13.92
CA LEU A 232 43.74 -9.72 -14.71
C LEU A 232 42.93 -8.55 -15.30
N SER A 233 41.65 -8.77 -15.58
CA SER A 233 40.70 -7.74 -16.05
C SER A 233 40.51 -6.60 -15.05
N LEU A 234 40.57 -6.89 -13.75
CA LEU A 234 40.44 -5.92 -12.67
C LEU A 234 41.75 -5.17 -12.38
N ARG A 235 42.86 -5.56 -13.04
CA ARG A 235 44.20 -4.93 -12.91
C ARG A 235 44.61 -4.68 -11.46
N GLY A 236 44.31 -5.63 -10.58
CA GLY A 236 44.65 -5.54 -9.15
C GLY A 236 43.83 -4.51 -8.38
N SER A 237 42.65 -4.10 -8.84
CA SER A 237 41.81 -3.12 -8.14
C SER A 237 40.37 -3.59 -7.97
N LEU A 238 39.68 -3.12 -6.93
CA LEU A 238 38.29 -3.47 -6.63
C LEU A 238 37.60 -2.34 -5.87
N VAL A 239 36.34 -2.04 -6.17
CA VAL A 239 35.52 -1.18 -5.31
C VAL A 239 34.57 -2.01 -4.45
N LEU A 240 34.50 -1.70 -3.15
CA LEU A 240 33.52 -2.26 -2.22
C LEU A 240 32.77 -1.12 -1.51
N ASN A 241 31.52 -1.36 -1.10
CA ASN A 241 30.74 -0.38 -0.34
C ASN A 241 30.78 -0.69 1.16
N ARG A 242 31.06 0.33 1.96
CA ARG A 242 30.85 0.35 3.41
C ARG A 242 29.59 1.11 3.77
N ALA A 243 29.18 1.04 5.03
CA ALA A 243 28.12 1.90 5.56
C ALA A 243 28.40 3.41 5.35
N ALA A 244 29.66 3.82 5.33
CA ALA A 244 30.09 5.21 5.15
C ALA A 244 30.22 5.64 3.68
N GLY A 245 30.30 4.70 2.72
CA GLY A 245 30.49 5.00 1.30
C GLY A 245 31.37 3.98 0.55
N PRO A 246 31.64 4.22 -0.75
CA PRO A 246 32.50 3.37 -1.55
C PRO A 246 33.97 3.47 -1.11
N VAL A 247 34.67 2.35 -1.15
CA VAL A 247 36.10 2.20 -0.83
C VAL A 247 36.80 1.55 -2.03
N LEU A 248 37.85 2.20 -2.53
CA LEU A 248 38.67 1.69 -3.62
C LEU A 248 39.87 0.91 -3.05
N ILE A 249 39.96 -0.38 -3.38
CA ILE A 249 41.04 -1.27 -2.98
C ILE A 249 42.01 -1.41 -4.16
N ILE A 250 43.31 -1.19 -3.94
CA ILE A 250 44.34 -1.23 -4.99
C ILE A 250 45.53 -2.10 -4.54
N GLN A 251 45.92 -3.05 -5.39
CA GLN A 251 47.11 -3.86 -5.18
C GLN A 251 48.36 -3.09 -5.60
N VAL A 252 49.35 -3.02 -4.71
CA VAL A 252 50.60 -2.28 -4.90
C VAL A 252 51.76 -3.23 -4.60
N GLU A 253 52.51 -3.64 -5.62
CA GLU A 253 53.56 -4.65 -5.47
C GLU A 253 54.69 -4.19 -4.54
N GLN A 254 55.16 -2.94 -4.67
CA GLN A 254 56.16 -2.31 -3.80
C GLN A 254 56.03 -0.77 -3.79
N GLY A 255 56.23 -0.13 -2.63
CA GLY A 255 56.29 1.34 -2.49
C GLY A 255 54.97 2.00 -2.09
N THR A 256 54.88 3.33 -2.24
CA THR A 256 53.67 4.11 -1.99
C THR A 256 52.76 4.10 -3.23
N LEU A 257 51.45 4.29 -3.02
CA LEU A 257 50.49 4.42 -4.12
C LEU A 257 50.91 5.57 -5.06
N THR A 258 50.97 5.30 -6.37
CA THR A 258 51.32 6.30 -7.39
C THR A 258 50.16 6.54 -8.37
N LEU A 259 50.26 7.57 -9.20
CA LEU A 259 49.26 7.86 -10.23
C LEU A 259 49.11 6.72 -11.25
N GLU A 260 50.17 5.98 -11.55
CA GLU A 260 50.11 4.80 -12.43
C GLU A 260 49.31 3.65 -11.81
N HIS A 261 49.41 3.46 -10.49
CA HIS A 261 48.57 2.49 -9.79
C HIS A 261 47.09 2.89 -9.88
N ILE A 262 46.77 4.18 -9.73
CA ILE A 262 45.39 4.68 -9.86
C ILE A 262 44.91 4.59 -11.32
N ALA A 263 45.78 4.84 -12.30
CA ALA A 263 45.46 4.66 -13.73
C ALA A 263 45.09 3.20 -14.03
N GLY A 264 45.87 2.25 -13.49
CA GLY A 264 45.55 0.83 -13.54
C GLY A 264 44.18 0.49 -12.95
N ALA A 265 43.76 1.23 -11.92
CA ALA A 265 42.47 1.10 -11.24
C ALA A 265 41.33 1.96 -11.84
N SER A 266 41.54 2.61 -12.99
CA SER A 266 40.61 3.60 -13.59
C SER A 266 39.18 3.08 -13.78
N ALA A 267 39.00 1.82 -14.16
CA ALA A 267 37.66 1.21 -14.29
C ALA A 267 36.92 1.13 -12.95
N GLN A 268 37.61 0.73 -11.89
CA GLN A 268 37.05 0.63 -10.54
C GLN A 268 36.88 2.00 -9.89
N LEU A 269 37.76 2.95 -10.20
CA LEU A 269 37.61 4.36 -9.81
C LEU A 269 36.38 4.99 -10.48
N ALA A 270 36.19 4.79 -11.78
CA ALA A 270 35.02 5.25 -12.51
C ALA A 270 33.72 4.67 -11.93
N LEU A 271 33.77 3.40 -11.53
CA LEU A 271 32.67 2.72 -10.85
C LEU A 271 32.40 3.34 -9.47
N ALA A 272 33.42 3.56 -8.66
CA ALA A 272 33.32 4.21 -7.35
C ALA A 272 32.70 5.62 -7.43
N LEU A 273 33.04 6.38 -8.47
CA LEU A 273 32.49 7.72 -8.74
C LEU A 273 31.07 7.70 -9.31
N GLY A 274 30.49 6.52 -9.57
CA GLY A 274 29.16 6.38 -10.17
C GLY A 274 29.11 6.88 -11.63
N ALA A 275 30.22 6.79 -12.36
CA ALA A 275 30.39 7.29 -13.72
C ALA A 275 31.26 6.34 -14.56
N ARG A 276 30.74 5.12 -14.81
CA ARG A 276 31.46 4.02 -15.48
C ARG A 276 32.10 4.40 -16.82
N ASP A 277 31.45 5.28 -17.57
CA ASP A 277 31.92 5.74 -18.90
C ASP A 277 33.21 6.56 -18.83
N LEU A 278 33.66 6.97 -17.63
CA LEU A 278 34.91 7.71 -17.44
C LEU A 278 36.16 6.84 -17.44
N ALA A 279 36.04 5.51 -17.39
CA ALA A 279 37.17 4.61 -17.21
C ALA A 279 38.32 4.87 -18.20
N HIS A 280 38.03 4.91 -19.50
CA HIS A 280 39.05 5.16 -20.53
C HIS A 280 39.62 6.58 -20.48
N GLY A 281 38.79 7.58 -20.15
CA GLY A 281 39.22 8.97 -19.99
C GLY A 281 40.16 9.13 -18.79
N LEU A 282 39.85 8.47 -17.68
CA LEU A 282 40.65 8.45 -16.46
C LEU A 282 42.00 7.76 -16.69
N ASP A 283 42.02 6.57 -17.29
CA ASP A 283 43.27 5.85 -17.60
C ASP A 283 44.24 6.73 -18.40
N ALA A 284 43.77 7.28 -19.52
CA ALA A 284 44.57 8.11 -20.40
C ALA A 284 45.04 9.41 -19.72
N ALA A 285 44.17 10.08 -18.97
CA ALA A 285 44.52 11.33 -18.30
C ALA A 285 45.51 11.11 -17.14
N LEU A 286 45.33 10.06 -16.34
CA LEU A 286 46.21 9.73 -15.23
C LEU A 286 47.61 9.32 -15.70
N LEU A 287 47.72 8.53 -16.77
CA LEU A 287 49.02 8.17 -17.36
C LEU A 287 49.77 9.40 -17.90
N ARG A 288 49.06 10.31 -18.58
CA ARG A 288 49.64 11.57 -19.07
C ARG A 288 50.08 12.48 -17.93
N LEU A 289 49.27 12.56 -16.87
CA LEU A 289 49.60 13.33 -15.67
C LEU A 289 50.83 12.77 -14.96
N ALA A 290 50.93 11.44 -14.85
CA ALA A 290 52.09 10.78 -14.25
C ALA A 290 53.39 11.03 -15.04
N VAL A 291 53.31 11.15 -16.37
CA VAL A 291 54.45 11.56 -17.20
C VAL A 291 54.80 13.03 -16.96
N ALA A 292 53.82 13.94 -17.02
CA ALA A 292 54.05 15.37 -16.83
C ALA A 292 54.69 15.71 -15.47
N LEU A 293 54.23 15.06 -14.39
CA LEU A 293 54.75 15.30 -13.04
C LEU A 293 56.12 14.66 -12.77
N ARG A 294 56.58 13.71 -13.60
CA ARG A 294 57.95 13.17 -13.52
C ARG A 294 59.00 14.17 -13.99
N ASP A 295 58.65 14.99 -14.98
CA ASP A 295 59.57 15.94 -15.62
C ASP A 295 59.72 17.26 -14.85
N GLU A 296 58.70 17.67 -14.07
CA GLU A 296 58.66 18.99 -13.41
C GLU A 296 58.99 18.98 -11.89
N GLY A 297 59.21 17.81 -11.29
CA GLY A 297 59.40 17.69 -9.84
C GLY A 297 58.07 17.75 -9.07
N GLN A 298 58.00 17.10 -7.90
CA GLN A 298 56.75 16.86 -7.17
C GLN A 298 56.11 18.12 -6.54
N GLU A 299 55.56 19.02 -7.36
CA GLU A 299 54.58 20.03 -6.95
C GLU A 299 53.18 19.65 -7.47
N ALA A 300 52.14 20.22 -6.85
CA ALA A 300 50.76 20.08 -7.34
C ALA A 300 50.66 20.68 -8.77
N PRO A 301 49.99 20.00 -9.72
CA PRO A 301 49.92 20.48 -11.09
C PRO A 301 49.14 21.79 -11.18
N ASN A 302 49.76 22.79 -11.81
CA ASN A 302 49.08 24.04 -12.17
C ASN A 302 48.12 23.85 -13.37
N ASP A 303 47.33 24.88 -13.67
CA ASP A 303 46.31 24.82 -14.72
C ASP A 303 46.88 24.53 -16.11
N SER A 304 48.11 24.96 -16.40
CA SER A 304 48.78 24.72 -17.68
C SER A 304 49.13 23.23 -17.87
N ILE A 305 49.55 22.57 -16.80
CA ILE A 305 49.85 21.13 -16.80
C ILE A 305 48.55 20.35 -16.99
N LEU A 306 47.49 20.68 -16.25
CA LEU A 306 46.19 20.01 -16.39
C LEU A 306 45.58 20.18 -17.79
N ALA A 307 45.66 21.40 -18.34
CA ALA A 307 45.20 21.71 -19.67
C ALA A 307 45.93 20.88 -20.73
N THR A 308 47.26 20.74 -20.59
CA THR A 308 48.10 19.95 -21.49
C THR A 308 47.79 18.45 -21.39
N VAL A 309 47.64 17.92 -20.18
CA VAL A 309 47.28 16.51 -19.92
C VAL A 309 45.93 16.15 -20.55
N LEU A 310 44.95 17.05 -20.40
CA LEU A 310 43.60 16.89 -20.92
C LEU A 310 43.46 17.35 -22.39
N GLY A 311 44.48 17.98 -22.98
CA GLY A 311 44.42 18.50 -24.35
C GLY A 311 43.31 19.54 -24.56
N VAL A 312 43.17 20.47 -23.61
CA VAL A 312 42.19 21.56 -23.62
C VAL A 312 42.89 22.90 -23.36
N GLU A 313 42.21 24.01 -23.63
CA GLU A 313 42.73 25.35 -23.32
C GLU A 313 42.75 25.60 -21.78
N PRO A 314 43.74 26.32 -21.23
CA PRO A 314 43.84 26.60 -19.79
C PRO A 314 42.60 27.26 -19.18
N ASP A 315 41.91 28.11 -19.95
CA ASP A 315 40.68 28.77 -19.49
C ASP A 315 39.53 27.79 -19.27
N LEU A 316 39.48 26.68 -20.02
CA LEU A 316 38.47 25.63 -19.83
C LEU A 316 38.65 24.90 -18.50
N ILE A 317 39.87 24.75 -18.00
CA ILE A 317 40.13 24.16 -16.67
C ILE A 317 39.53 25.05 -15.57
N ARG A 318 39.72 26.37 -15.69
CA ARG A 318 39.14 27.33 -14.75
C ARG A 318 37.62 27.34 -14.81
N GLN A 319 37.04 27.34 -16.01
CA GLN A 319 35.60 27.26 -16.21
C GLN A 319 35.00 25.96 -15.64
N THR A 320 35.65 24.81 -15.83
CA THR A 320 35.17 23.55 -15.26
C THR A 320 35.21 23.53 -13.74
N ARG A 321 36.24 24.12 -13.12
CA ARG A 321 36.26 24.27 -11.66
C ARG A 321 35.16 25.18 -11.16
N LEU A 322 34.87 26.27 -11.86
CA LEU A 322 33.74 27.17 -11.57
C LEU A 322 32.38 26.46 -11.74
N LEU A 323 32.24 25.61 -12.76
CA LEU A 323 31.05 24.78 -12.96
C LEU A 323 30.91 23.73 -11.84
N ALA A 324 32.03 23.17 -11.36
CA ALA A 324 32.08 22.18 -10.29
C ALA A 324 31.94 22.75 -8.87
N SER A 325 32.31 24.02 -8.68
CA SER A 325 32.14 24.79 -7.44
C SER A 325 30.72 25.35 -7.26
N GLY A 326 29.80 25.05 -8.19
CA GLY A 326 28.40 25.47 -8.20
C GLY A 326 27.49 25.02 -7.03
N ASP A 327 28.07 24.67 -5.88
CA ASP A 327 27.34 24.31 -4.65
C ASP A 327 26.48 25.48 -4.15
N LEU A 328 27.02 26.70 -4.12
CA LEU A 328 26.27 27.89 -3.66
C LEU A 328 25.21 28.35 -4.67
N ILE A 329 25.53 28.32 -5.97
CA ILE A 329 24.57 28.66 -7.04
C ILE A 329 23.40 27.68 -7.03
N GLY A 330 23.68 26.38 -6.91
CA GLY A 330 22.64 25.34 -6.80
C GLY A 330 21.78 25.47 -5.54
N MET A 331 22.31 26.06 -4.47
CA MET A 331 21.59 26.32 -3.22
C MET A 331 20.75 27.61 -3.25
N LEU A 332 21.01 28.56 -4.16
CA LEU A 332 20.35 29.88 -4.18
C LEU A 332 18.83 29.79 -4.15
N ASP A 333 18.25 28.88 -4.95
CA ASP A 333 16.79 28.74 -5.07
C ASP A 333 16.12 28.37 -3.73
N LEU A 334 16.79 27.60 -2.87
CA LEU A 334 16.30 27.22 -1.54
C LEU A 334 16.81 28.15 -0.43
N ALA A 335 17.94 28.83 -0.64
CA ALA A 335 18.49 29.83 0.28
C ALA A 335 17.61 31.08 0.37
N ILE A 336 16.99 31.50 -0.75
CA ILE A 336 16.10 32.67 -0.78
C ILE A 336 14.88 32.47 0.16
N PRO A 337 14.08 31.39 0.04
CA PRO A 337 12.99 31.11 1.00
C PRO A 337 13.46 30.97 2.44
N LEU A 338 14.63 30.35 2.68
CA LEU A 338 15.19 30.20 4.01
C LEU A 338 15.53 31.56 4.63
N SER A 339 16.22 32.42 3.87
CA SER A 339 16.54 33.79 4.27
C SER A 339 15.28 34.62 4.49
N ALA A 340 14.27 34.49 3.63
CA ALA A 340 12.99 35.21 3.83
C ALA A 340 12.25 34.76 5.11
N CYS A 341 12.47 33.53 5.59
CA CYS A 341 11.88 33.03 6.83
C CYS A 341 12.68 33.42 8.09
N LYS A 342 14.01 33.35 8.02
CA LYS A 342 14.89 33.36 9.20
C LYS A 342 16.04 34.37 9.13
N GLY A 343 16.32 34.89 7.95
CA GLY A 343 17.35 35.89 7.72
C GLY A 343 16.81 37.33 7.71
N SER A 344 17.70 38.27 7.40
CA SER A 344 17.33 39.68 7.25
C SER A 344 16.80 40.00 5.84
N ALA A 345 15.96 41.02 5.74
CA ALA A 345 15.45 41.50 4.44
C ALA A 345 16.59 41.93 3.49
N LEU A 346 17.72 42.38 4.03
CA LEU A 346 18.91 42.74 3.26
C LEU A 346 19.56 41.50 2.63
N THR A 347 19.79 40.45 3.42
CA THR A 347 20.34 39.17 2.96
C THR A 347 19.42 38.52 1.92
N THR A 348 18.10 38.54 2.17
CA THR A 348 17.10 38.02 1.21
C THR A 348 17.14 38.78 -0.12
N ALA A 349 17.15 40.12 -0.07
CA ALA A 349 17.21 40.95 -1.27
C ALA A 349 18.50 40.70 -2.07
N ARG A 350 19.64 40.55 -1.39
CA ARG A 350 20.93 40.25 -2.04
C ARG A 350 20.94 38.86 -2.69
N LEU A 351 20.36 37.84 -2.04
CA LEU A 351 20.19 36.51 -2.63
C LEU A 351 19.28 36.55 -3.87
N GLN A 352 18.18 37.32 -3.82
CA GLN A 352 17.30 37.51 -4.98
C GLN A 352 18.03 38.17 -6.14
N GLU A 353 18.78 39.25 -5.87
CA GLU A 353 19.60 39.93 -6.87
C GLU A 353 20.58 38.97 -7.54
N LEU A 354 21.37 38.24 -6.75
CA LEU A 354 22.36 37.27 -7.25
C LEU A 354 21.71 36.15 -8.07
N SER A 355 20.50 35.71 -7.71
CA SER A 355 19.77 34.69 -8.47
C SER A 355 19.25 35.15 -9.84
N THR A 356 19.24 36.46 -10.10
CA THR A 356 18.85 37.03 -11.41
C THR A 356 20.04 37.34 -12.31
N GLN A 357 21.26 37.27 -11.77
CA GLN A 357 22.48 37.48 -12.54
C GLN A 357 22.81 36.22 -13.35
N SER A 358 23.27 36.41 -14.59
CA SER A 358 23.66 35.28 -15.46
C SER A 358 24.92 34.57 -14.96
N GLU A 359 25.85 35.32 -14.36
CA GLU A 359 27.11 34.82 -13.78
C GLU A 359 27.44 35.60 -12.49
N PRO A 360 26.82 35.25 -11.35
CA PRO A 360 27.14 35.87 -10.06
C PRO A 360 28.58 35.51 -9.64
N GLN A 361 29.28 36.46 -9.00
CA GLN A 361 30.65 36.24 -8.52
C GLN A 361 30.67 35.34 -7.28
N ASP A 362 31.62 34.41 -7.21
CA ASP A 362 31.76 33.45 -6.09
C ASP A 362 31.99 34.14 -4.74
N GLU A 363 32.73 35.26 -4.70
CA GLU A 363 32.92 36.07 -3.50
C GLU A 363 31.62 36.71 -2.99
N ASP A 364 30.76 37.16 -3.92
CA ASP A 364 29.45 37.73 -3.58
C ASP A 364 28.51 36.65 -3.03
N LEU A 365 28.51 35.46 -3.65
CA LEU A 365 27.76 34.29 -3.18
C LEU A 365 28.24 33.88 -1.79
N ARG A 366 29.55 33.73 -1.61
CA ARG A 366 30.13 33.35 -0.32
C ARG A 366 29.77 34.35 0.76
N THR A 367 29.91 35.65 0.48
CA THR A 367 29.58 36.73 1.42
C THR A 367 28.11 36.67 1.86
N VAL A 368 27.17 36.48 0.92
CA VAL A 368 25.74 36.45 1.27
C VAL A 368 25.35 35.17 2.01
N PHE A 369 25.97 34.03 1.70
CA PHE A 369 25.75 32.78 2.42
C PHE A 369 26.39 32.79 3.81
N GLU A 370 27.53 33.46 4.01
CA GLU A 370 28.12 33.69 5.32
C GLU A 370 27.22 34.58 6.19
N ALA A 371 26.62 35.63 5.60
CA ALA A 371 25.62 36.46 6.28
C ALA A 371 24.39 35.63 6.70
N LEU A 372 23.86 34.80 5.81
CA LEU A 372 22.74 33.90 6.12
C LEU A 372 23.10 32.89 7.22
N ALA A 373 24.28 32.28 7.15
CA ALA A 373 24.75 31.33 8.16
C ALA A 373 24.88 31.97 9.54
N LEU A 374 25.41 33.20 9.59
CA LEU A 374 25.50 34.00 10.81
C LEU A 374 24.12 34.31 11.39
N GLU A 375 23.17 34.72 10.56
CA GLU A 375 21.77 34.99 10.96
C GLU A 375 21.08 33.73 11.52
N LEU A 376 21.41 32.55 10.98
CA LEU A 376 20.93 31.25 11.46
C LEU A 376 21.67 30.74 12.70
N GLY A 377 22.74 31.42 13.14
CA GLY A 377 23.54 31.03 14.29
C GLY A 377 24.37 29.76 14.07
N MET A 378 24.82 29.51 12.83
CA MET A 378 25.64 28.33 12.50
C MET A 378 26.81 28.64 11.56
N PRO A 379 27.86 27.80 11.52
CA PRO A 379 28.96 27.94 10.57
C PRO A 379 28.49 27.74 9.12
N LEU A 380 29.13 28.44 8.17
CA LEU A 380 28.85 28.30 6.73
C LEU A 380 28.89 26.83 6.28
N ALA A 381 29.95 26.09 6.65
CA ALA A 381 30.08 24.68 6.29
C ALA A 381 28.92 23.81 6.79
N SER A 382 28.31 24.16 7.94
CA SER A 382 27.13 23.47 8.45
C SER A 382 25.87 23.83 7.67
N LEU A 383 25.72 25.10 7.25
CA LEU A 383 24.63 25.51 6.36
C LEU A 383 24.72 24.77 5.02
N GLU A 384 25.89 24.77 4.39
CA GLU A 384 26.15 24.06 3.13
C GLU A 384 25.84 22.57 3.25
N ALA A 385 26.36 21.89 4.28
CA ALA A 385 26.13 20.46 4.49
C ALA A 385 24.65 20.11 4.69
N ARG A 386 23.86 20.99 5.32
CA ARG A 386 22.41 20.76 5.51
C ARG A 386 21.62 21.05 4.24
N MET A 387 22.07 22.01 3.43
CA MET A 387 21.38 22.39 2.20
C MET A 387 21.68 21.48 1.01
N ILE A 388 22.84 20.81 0.98
CA ILE A 388 23.32 20.03 -0.17
C ILE A 388 22.48 18.78 -0.52
N HIS A 389 21.64 18.34 0.41
CA HIS A 389 20.75 17.18 0.27
C HIS A 389 19.31 17.54 -0.06
N LEU A 390 18.96 18.82 -0.03
CA LEU A 390 17.58 19.29 -0.21
C LEU A 390 17.21 19.30 -1.69
N ALA A 391 16.08 18.70 -2.04
CA ALA A 391 15.56 18.72 -3.39
C ALA A 391 14.45 19.76 -3.57
N ASP A 392 13.68 20.05 -2.53
CA ASP A 392 12.54 20.96 -2.60
C ASP A 392 12.24 21.73 -1.29
N LEU A 393 11.17 22.53 -1.32
CA LEU A 393 10.71 23.33 -0.16
C LEU A 393 10.18 22.47 1.00
N SER A 394 9.74 21.24 0.74
CA SER A 394 9.33 20.30 1.79
C SER A 394 10.55 19.77 2.54
N ASP A 395 11.62 19.47 1.82
CA ASP A 395 12.91 19.11 2.43
C ASP A 395 13.47 20.27 3.24
N LEU A 396 13.45 21.49 2.69
CA LEU A 396 13.88 22.70 3.39
C LEU A 396 13.09 22.92 4.69
N LYS A 397 11.77 22.75 4.62
CA LYS A 397 10.88 22.85 5.77
C LYS A 397 11.24 21.81 6.84
N ALA A 398 11.46 20.57 6.45
CA ALA A 398 11.78 19.48 7.37
C ALA A 398 13.16 19.68 8.02
N GLU A 399 14.18 20.00 7.21
CA GLU A 399 15.55 20.21 7.66
C GLU A 399 15.64 21.39 8.63
N PHE A 400 15.10 22.55 8.27
CA PHE A 400 15.20 23.77 9.09
C PHE A 400 14.04 23.97 10.07
N LEU A 401 13.18 22.96 10.24
CA LEU A 401 12.02 22.97 11.14
C LEU A 401 11.15 24.24 10.96
N LEU A 402 10.89 24.62 9.71
CA LEU A 402 10.10 25.80 9.38
C LEU A 402 8.60 25.49 9.51
N PRO A 403 7.82 26.29 10.26
CA PRO A 403 6.38 26.19 10.23
C PRO A 403 5.82 26.46 8.83
N ILE A 404 4.86 25.66 8.37
CA ILE A 404 4.34 25.77 6.99
C ILE A 404 3.72 27.15 6.70
N CYS A 405 3.01 27.73 7.69
CA CYS A 405 2.46 29.08 7.57
C CYS A 405 3.54 30.14 7.36
N GLN A 406 4.64 30.04 8.11
CA GLN A 406 5.75 30.97 8.02
C GLN A 406 6.41 30.87 6.64
N LEU A 407 6.71 29.66 6.20
CA LEU A 407 7.31 29.40 4.89
C LEU A 407 6.41 29.87 3.75
N ASN A 408 5.11 29.54 3.77
CA ASN A 408 4.17 29.93 2.73
C ASN A 408 3.94 31.45 2.69
N THR A 409 3.97 32.13 3.84
CA THR A 409 3.91 33.60 3.90
C THR A 409 5.16 34.22 3.28
N ALA A 410 6.35 33.70 3.64
CA ALA A 410 7.61 34.17 3.10
C ALA A 410 7.69 34.00 1.58
N ILE A 411 7.42 32.81 1.05
CA ILE A 411 7.45 32.59 -0.41
C ILE A 411 6.36 33.35 -1.16
N SER A 412 5.19 33.61 -0.55
CA SER A 412 4.17 34.47 -1.16
C SER A 412 4.68 35.92 -1.30
N SER A 413 5.45 36.41 -0.32
CA SER A 413 6.07 37.73 -0.40
C SER A 413 7.20 37.82 -1.44
N LEU A 414 7.81 36.68 -1.78
CA LEU A 414 8.84 36.55 -2.82
C LEU A 414 8.23 36.49 -4.25
N GLY A 415 6.90 36.52 -4.39
CA GLY A 415 6.18 36.48 -5.66
C GLY A 415 5.92 35.07 -6.19
N ASN A 416 5.55 34.96 -7.47
CA ASN A 416 5.09 33.70 -8.09
C ASN A 416 6.22 32.71 -8.48
N ARG A 417 7.42 32.86 -7.91
CA ARG A 417 8.58 32.00 -8.21
C ARG A 417 8.43 30.59 -7.61
N TYR A 418 7.76 30.48 -6.47
CA TYR A 418 7.67 29.25 -5.69
C TYR A 418 6.25 28.74 -5.59
N LYS A 419 6.08 27.41 -5.64
CA LYS A 419 4.80 26.77 -5.33
C LYS A 419 4.65 26.63 -3.81
N LEU A 420 3.46 26.92 -3.29
CA LEU A 420 3.16 26.73 -1.87
C LEU A 420 3.34 25.26 -1.44
N VAL A 421 3.94 25.07 -0.27
CA VAL A 421 4.00 23.76 0.38
C VAL A 421 2.61 23.45 0.94
N SER A 422 2.15 22.22 0.75
CA SER A 422 0.80 21.79 1.13
C SER A 422 0.80 20.44 1.83
N ASN A 423 0.13 20.38 2.98
CA ASN A 423 -0.13 19.16 3.76
C ASN A 423 -1.48 18.50 3.40
N GLU A 424 -2.04 18.81 2.23
CA GLU A 424 -3.41 18.44 1.85
C GLU A 424 -3.75 16.96 2.10
N HIS A 425 -2.94 16.03 1.59
CA HIS A 425 -3.23 14.59 1.74
C HIS A 425 -3.35 14.18 3.21
N ARG A 426 -2.36 14.57 4.03
CA ARG A 426 -2.32 14.29 5.47
C ARG A 426 -3.50 14.92 6.20
N HIS A 427 -3.82 16.17 5.87
CA HIS A 427 -4.90 16.92 6.49
C HIS A 427 -6.27 16.36 6.15
N ARG A 428 -6.49 15.89 4.92
CA ARG A 428 -7.73 15.22 4.52
C ARG A 428 -7.94 13.91 5.30
N ASP A 429 -6.87 13.15 5.52
CA ASP A 429 -6.95 11.92 6.31
C ASP A 429 -7.26 12.19 7.79
N VAL A 430 -6.59 13.20 8.38
CA VAL A 430 -6.86 13.63 9.76
C VAL A 430 -8.29 14.17 9.91
N TRP A 431 -8.74 14.98 8.97
CA TRP A 431 -10.11 15.53 8.95
C TRP A 431 -11.16 14.42 8.86
N THR A 432 -10.99 13.46 7.94
CA THR A 432 -11.91 12.33 7.78
C THR A 432 -12.01 11.51 9.06
N ARG A 433 -10.87 11.29 9.75
CA ARG A 433 -10.82 10.59 11.04
C ARG A 433 -11.53 11.38 12.13
N HIS A 434 -11.31 12.70 12.18
CA HIS A 434 -11.94 13.59 13.16
C HIS A 434 -13.45 13.65 12.99
N LEU A 435 -13.94 13.78 11.74
CA LEU A 435 -15.38 13.74 11.44
C LEU A 435 -16.04 12.46 11.95
N ARG A 436 -15.39 11.29 11.75
CA ARG A 436 -15.92 10.01 12.26
C ARG A 436 -15.98 9.96 13.78
N LEU A 437 -14.96 10.49 14.46
CA LEU A 437 -14.96 10.57 15.92
C LEU A 437 -16.06 11.49 16.47
N GLN A 438 -16.42 12.54 15.71
CA GLN A 438 -17.43 13.52 16.11
C GLN A 438 -18.83 13.20 15.57
N GLN A 439 -19.00 12.17 14.74
CA GLN A 439 -20.23 11.92 14.01
C GLN A 439 -21.44 11.76 14.95
N SER A 440 -21.37 10.87 15.94
CA SER A 440 -22.51 10.65 16.86
C SER A 440 -22.87 11.92 17.63
N SER A 441 -21.89 12.67 18.13
CA SER A 441 -22.14 13.95 18.82
C SER A 441 -22.72 15.02 17.89
N ALA A 442 -22.29 15.07 16.64
CA ALA A 442 -22.84 15.98 15.64
C ALA A 442 -24.29 15.64 15.29
N VAL A 443 -24.63 14.35 15.14
CA VAL A 443 -26.02 13.91 14.93
C VAL A 443 -26.90 14.27 16.12
N GLU A 444 -26.44 14.03 17.35
CA GLU A 444 -27.19 14.40 18.55
C GLU A 444 -27.49 15.90 18.61
N ARG A 445 -26.50 16.75 18.26
CA ARG A 445 -26.72 18.19 18.18
C ARG A 445 -27.71 18.60 17.08
N LEU A 446 -27.66 17.97 15.90
CA LEU A 446 -28.66 18.19 14.84
C LEU A 446 -30.07 17.79 15.31
N ARG A 447 -30.16 16.71 16.08
CA ARG A 447 -31.41 16.16 16.63
C ARG A 447 -32.01 17.10 17.67
N GLU A 448 -31.20 17.66 18.58
CA GLU A 448 -31.66 18.66 19.55
C GLU A 448 -32.17 19.95 18.88
N ARG A 449 -31.59 20.34 17.74
CA ARG A 449 -32.05 21.47 16.93
C ARG A 449 -33.38 21.21 16.23
N ALA A 450 -33.50 20.02 15.63
CA ALA A 450 -34.70 19.64 14.90
C ALA A 450 -35.86 19.19 15.81
N ALA A 451 -35.63 19.02 17.12
CA ALA A 451 -36.64 18.56 18.08
C ALA A 451 -37.91 19.41 18.08
N ARG A 452 -37.81 20.74 17.91
CA ARG A 452 -39.00 21.61 17.84
C ARG A 452 -39.79 21.43 16.56
N THR A 453 -39.11 21.23 15.44
CA THR A 453 -39.74 20.92 14.14
C THR A 453 -40.49 19.60 14.24
N PHE A 454 -39.90 18.60 14.90
CA PHE A 454 -40.57 17.35 15.24
C PHE A 454 -41.79 17.58 16.14
N ASP A 455 -41.67 18.33 17.24
CA ASP A 455 -42.77 18.56 18.19
C ASP A 455 -43.94 19.35 17.55
N ARG A 456 -43.65 20.21 16.56
CA ARG A 456 -44.65 20.89 15.72
C ARG A 456 -45.25 19.99 14.63
N LYS A 457 -44.72 18.78 14.48
CA LYS A 457 -45.09 17.77 13.49
C LYS A 457 -44.96 18.26 12.04
N GLU A 458 -43.91 19.04 11.79
CA GLU A 458 -43.53 19.54 10.47
C GLU A 458 -42.57 18.56 9.76
N THR A 459 -42.29 18.78 8.47
CA THR A 459 -41.40 17.91 7.69
C THR A 459 -39.95 17.99 8.15
N LEU A 460 -39.29 16.84 8.32
CA LEU A 460 -37.91 16.71 8.83
C LEU A 460 -36.83 16.64 7.74
N GLY A 461 -37.14 17.02 6.50
CA GLY A 461 -36.23 16.84 5.36
C GLY A 461 -34.85 17.49 5.55
N ALA A 462 -34.79 18.69 6.15
CA ALA A 462 -33.54 19.39 6.43
C ALA A 462 -32.67 18.64 7.45
N TYR A 463 -33.28 18.07 8.50
CA TYR A 463 -32.59 17.24 9.49
C TYR A 463 -32.02 15.98 8.84
N VAL A 464 -32.83 15.27 8.04
CA VAL A 464 -32.38 14.05 7.35
C VAL A 464 -31.22 14.37 6.41
N ALA A 465 -31.33 15.42 5.59
CA ALA A 465 -30.27 15.84 4.69
C ALA A 465 -28.97 16.20 5.44
N ALA A 466 -29.07 16.94 6.54
CA ALA A 466 -27.91 17.27 7.38
C ALA A 466 -27.30 15.99 7.98
N ARG A 467 -28.09 15.10 8.59
CA ARG A 467 -27.62 13.85 9.17
C ARG A 467 -26.77 13.03 8.19
N GLU A 468 -27.24 12.86 6.96
CA GLU A 468 -26.51 12.13 5.90
C GLU A 468 -25.28 12.90 5.38
N GLY A 469 -25.27 14.23 5.51
CA GLY A 469 -24.21 15.11 5.01
C GLY A 469 -22.95 15.22 5.91
N ILE A 470 -22.98 14.73 7.16
CA ILE A 470 -21.89 14.94 8.13
C ILE A 470 -20.53 14.43 7.63
N LEU A 471 -20.48 13.25 7.02
CA LEU A 471 -19.22 12.69 6.53
C LEU A 471 -18.75 13.33 5.22
N ALA A 472 -19.59 14.18 4.60
CA ALA A 472 -19.28 14.92 3.38
C ALA A 472 -18.84 16.38 3.66
N ILE A 473 -18.78 16.81 4.93
CA ILE A 473 -18.31 18.15 5.28
C ILE A 473 -16.89 18.34 4.75
N ALA A 474 -16.69 19.32 3.89
CA ALA A 474 -15.39 19.59 3.30
C ALA A 474 -14.45 20.28 4.31
N PRO A 475 -13.17 19.89 4.37
CA PRO A 475 -12.16 20.67 5.10
C PRO A 475 -11.91 22.01 4.40
N GLN A 476 -11.50 23.03 5.16
CA GLN A 476 -11.17 24.32 4.57
C GLN A 476 -9.83 24.23 3.80
N PRO A 477 -9.77 24.63 2.51
CA PRO A 477 -8.54 24.51 1.71
C PRO A 477 -7.34 25.27 2.29
N THR A 478 -7.59 26.40 2.96
CA THR A 478 -6.55 27.22 3.58
C THR A 478 -5.79 26.48 4.68
N TRP A 479 -6.39 25.46 5.29
CA TRP A 479 -5.71 24.69 6.34
C TRP A 479 -4.50 23.93 5.81
N PHE A 480 -4.51 23.51 4.54
CA PHE A 480 -3.46 22.71 3.94
C PHE A 480 -2.14 23.45 3.80
N THR A 481 -2.18 24.78 3.73
CA THR A 481 -1.01 25.64 3.60
C THR A 481 -0.70 26.43 4.88
N THR A 482 -1.56 26.34 5.90
CA THR A 482 -1.42 27.11 7.15
C THR A 482 -0.95 26.26 8.31
N TYR A 483 -1.49 25.05 8.49
CA TYR A 483 -1.20 24.25 9.68
C TYR A 483 -0.13 23.19 9.39
N ASP A 484 0.87 23.09 10.27
CA ASP A 484 1.74 21.92 10.26
C ASP A 484 0.94 20.69 10.66
N GLU A 485 0.17 20.80 11.74
CA GLU A 485 -0.82 19.82 12.20
C GLU A 485 -2.18 20.46 12.42
N LEU A 486 -3.26 19.81 11.92
CA LEU A 486 -4.62 20.30 12.08
C LEU A 486 -5.04 20.29 13.57
N PRO A 487 -5.30 21.46 14.17
CA PRO A 487 -5.76 21.51 15.56
C PRO A 487 -7.20 21.01 15.67
N ALA A 488 -7.49 20.25 16.73
CA ALA A 488 -8.84 19.75 16.99
C ALA A 488 -9.87 20.88 17.11
N GLU A 489 -9.50 22.03 17.69
CA GLU A 489 -10.42 23.16 17.85
C GLU A 489 -10.85 23.79 16.53
N VAL A 490 -9.93 23.87 15.56
CA VAL A 490 -10.23 24.36 14.21
C VAL A 490 -11.19 23.40 13.51
N MET A 491 -10.97 22.09 13.67
CA MET A 491 -11.86 21.07 13.11
C MET A 491 -13.25 21.08 13.79
N ASN A 492 -13.31 21.23 15.11
CA ASN A 492 -14.56 21.34 15.86
C ASN A 492 -15.35 22.59 15.47
N ALA A 493 -14.67 23.73 15.30
CA ALA A 493 -15.28 24.98 14.86
C ALA A 493 -15.90 24.85 13.46
N GLN A 494 -15.24 24.12 12.55
CA GLN A 494 -15.79 23.86 11.22
C GLN A 494 -17.06 23.00 11.27
N ILE A 495 -17.08 21.95 12.08
CA ILE A 495 -18.28 21.11 12.28
C ILE A 495 -19.41 21.98 12.85
N ALA A 496 -19.12 22.77 13.89
CA ALA A 496 -20.11 23.66 14.50
C ALA A 496 -20.67 24.68 13.48
N SER A 497 -19.80 25.35 12.72
CA SER A 497 -20.18 26.30 11.69
C SER A 497 -21.02 25.66 10.58
N TRP A 498 -20.74 24.40 10.23
CA TRP A 498 -21.54 23.68 9.25
C TRP A 498 -22.93 23.32 9.80
N ILE A 499 -23.03 22.83 11.05
CA ILE A 499 -24.32 22.57 11.71
C ILE A 499 -25.14 23.88 11.80
N ASP A 500 -24.51 25.01 12.13
CA ASP A 500 -25.14 26.33 12.17
C ASP A 500 -25.66 26.80 10.80
N GLY A 501 -25.01 26.39 9.71
CA GLY A 501 -25.45 26.66 8.34
C GLY A 501 -26.62 25.79 7.88
N GLU A 502 -26.61 24.50 8.21
CA GLU A 502 -27.64 23.54 7.78
C GLU A 502 -28.93 23.65 8.60
N LEU A 503 -28.80 23.81 9.92
CA LEU A 503 -29.91 23.99 10.86
C LEU A 503 -29.62 25.21 11.75
N PRO A 504 -30.03 26.42 11.31
CA PRO A 504 -29.87 27.64 12.07
C PRO A 504 -30.52 27.58 13.46
N VAL A 505 -29.90 28.26 14.42
CA VAL A 505 -30.42 28.34 15.79
C VAL A 505 -31.56 29.36 15.83
N ASP A 506 -32.79 28.90 15.63
CA ASP A 506 -33.97 29.75 15.83
C ASP A 506 -34.31 29.94 17.32
N ALA A 507 -33.81 29.03 18.18
CA ALA A 507 -34.01 29.03 19.62
C ALA A 507 -33.05 28.03 20.31
N PRO A 508 -32.93 28.03 21.66
CA PRO A 508 -32.04 27.09 22.37
C PRO A 508 -32.36 25.64 22.05
N ASP A 509 -31.29 24.85 21.89
CA ASP A 509 -31.32 23.39 21.70
C ASP A 509 -32.21 22.75 22.79
N MET A 510 -33.13 21.87 22.37
CA MET A 510 -34.06 21.23 23.27
C MET A 510 -33.51 19.85 23.65
N PRO A 511 -33.19 19.60 24.94
CA PRO A 511 -32.60 18.34 25.35
C PRO A 511 -33.61 17.20 25.16
N LEU A 512 -33.11 16.08 24.63
CA LEU A 512 -33.88 14.85 24.46
C LEU A 512 -33.48 13.85 25.55
N SER A 513 -34.47 13.11 26.08
CA SER A 513 -34.27 12.23 27.24
C SER A 513 -33.65 10.88 26.92
N LEU A 514 -33.63 10.51 25.63
CA LEU A 514 -33.06 9.26 25.13
C LEU A 514 -31.94 9.60 24.16
N THR A 515 -30.94 8.75 24.05
CA THR A 515 -29.98 8.77 22.93
C THR A 515 -30.69 8.39 21.62
N LEU A 516 -30.06 8.70 20.48
CA LEU A 516 -30.59 8.35 19.15
C LEU A 516 -30.89 6.84 19.04
N ASN A 517 -29.95 6.02 19.50
CA ASN A 517 -30.06 4.56 19.43
C ASN A 517 -31.22 4.03 20.28
N GLU A 518 -31.38 4.53 21.50
CA GLU A 518 -32.49 4.14 22.39
C GLU A 518 -33.84 4.54 21.81
N CYS A 519 -33.91 5.74 21.23
CA CYS A 519 -35.11 6.27 20.58
C CYS A 519 -35.52 5.41 19.38
N ARG A 520 -34.59 5.14 18.45
CA ARG A 520 -34.85 4.28 17.28
C ARG A 520 -35.22 2.86 17.66
N SER A 521 -34.58 2.28 18.67
CA SER A 521 -34.89 0.93 19.13
C SER A 521 -36.34 0.86 19.64
N SER A 522 -36.72 1.80 20.51
CA SER A 522 -38.06 1.85 21.10
C SER A 522 -39.14 2.17 20.07
N ASN A 523 -38.88 3.15 19.21
CA ASN A 523 -39.83 3.53 18.15
C ASN A 523 -39.98 2.47 17.07
N GLY A 524 -38.91 1.73 16.75
CA GLY A 524 -38.97 0.57 15.86
C GLY A 524 -39.88 -0.53 16.41
N GLU A 525 -39.83 -0.79 17.73
CA GLU A 525 -40.75 -1.71 18.41
C GLU A 525 -42.20 -1.23 18.34
N ASN A 526 -42.42 0.06 18.64
CA ASN A 526 -43.76 0.65 18.58
C ASN A 526 -44.34 0.60 17.16
N LEU A 527 -43.54 0.87 16.13
CA LEU A 527 -43.95 0.77 14.73
C LEU A 527 -44.30 -0.68 14.33
N ARG A 528 -43.52 -1.67 14.77
CA ARG A 528 -43.83 -3.08 14.52
C ARG A 528 -45.13 -3.50 15.20
N SER A 529 -45.30 -3.13 16.47
CA SER A 529 -46.55 -3.34 17.21
C SER A 529 -47.75 -2.66 16.54
N PHE A 530 -47.59 -1.45 16.04
CA PHE A 530 -48.60 -0.74 15.25
C PHE A 530 -48.97 -1.52 13.97
N LEU A 531 -47.98 -1.96 13.19
CA LEU A 531 -48.22 -2.68 11.94
C LEU A 531 -48.91 -4.03 12.15
N ILE A 532 -48.59 -4.75 13.23
CA ILE A 532 -49.30 -6.00 13.59
C ILE A 532 -50.79 -5.74 13.82
N LYS A 533 -51.15 -4.63 14.47
CA LYS A 533 -52.56 -4.27 14.74
C LYS A 533 -53.28 -3.81 13.47
N TYR A 534 -52.69 -2.91 12.70
CA TYR A 534 -53.41 -2.14 11.67
C TYR A 534 -53.23 -2.68 10.25
N ALA A 535 -52.12 -3.34 9.91
CA ALA A 535 -51.89 -3.80 8.54
C ALA A 535 -52.97 -4.79 8.02
N PRO A 536 -53.44 -5.78 8.81
CA PRO A 536 -54.54 -6.65 8.37
C PRO A 536 -55.84 -5.87 8.08
N ILE A 537 -56.15 -4.87 8.92
CA ILE A 537 -57.37 -4.04 8.80
C ILE A 537 -57.30 -3.18 7.53
N LEU A 538 -56.17 -2.47 7.32
CA LEU A 538 -56.01 -1.61 6.14
C LEU A 538 -55.92 -2.44 4.85
N SER A 539 -55.31 -3.63 4.87
CA SER A 539 -55.33 -4.51 3.70
C SER A 539 -56.72 -5.01 3.35
N ALA A 540 -57.55 -5.37 4.33
CA ALA A 540 -58.95 -5.71 4.10
C ALA A 540 -59.74 -4.49 3.57
N TRP A 541 -59.52 -3.31 4.16
CA TRP A 541 -60.18 -2.07 3.74
C TRP A 541 -59.82 -1.65 2.31
N VAL A 542 -58.54 -1.69 1.93
CA VAL A 542 -58.08 -1.39 0.57
C VAL A 542 -58.63 -2.40 -0.44
N ARG A 543 -58.76 -3.69 -0.10
CA ARG A 543 -59.38 -4.68 -0.99
C ARG A 543 -60.88 -4.41 -1.17
N ALA A 544 -61.58 -4.06 -0.09
CA ALA A 544 -63.02 -3.80 -0.12
C ALA A 544 -63.38 -2.48 -0.81
N PHE A 545 -62.56 -1.44 -0.66
CA PHE A 545 -62.88 -0.07 -1.09
C PHE A 545 -61.77 0.57 -1.94
N GLY A 546 -60.94 -0.24 -2.61
CA GLY A 546 -59.69 0.21 -3.23
C GLY A 546 -59.79 1.37 -4.22
N LEU A 547 -60.95 1.59 -4.85
CA LEU A 547 -61.19 2.72 -5.76
C LEU A 547 -61.33 4.08 -5.06
N VAL A 548 -61.57 4.11 -3.75
CA VAL A 548 -61.77 5.33 -2.95
C VAL A 548 -60.46 5.84 -2.32
N SER A 549 -59.40 5.03 -2.33
CA SER A 549 -58.07 5.38 -1.82
C SER A 549 -57.09 5.79 -2.92
N THR A 550 -56.06 6.55 -2.55
CA THR A 550 -55.01 6.96 -3.48
C THR A 550 -54.22 5.75 -3.99
N PRO A 551 -53.60 5.82 -5.19
CA PRO A 551 -52.78 4.72 -5.71
C PRO A 551 -51.67 4.29 -4.75
N LEU A 552 -51.04 5.24 -4.05
CA LEU A 552 -49.98 4.98 -3.07
C LEU A 552 -50.50 4.19 -1.86
N VAL A 553 -51.62 4.61 -1.26
CA VAL A 553 -52.26 3.89 -0.14
C VAL A 553 -52.65 2.48 -0.58
N ARG A 554 -53.20 2.33 -1.79
CA ARG A 554 -53.57 1.02 -2.32
C ARG A 554 -52.38 0.09 -2.49
N ASP A 555 -51.28 0.64 -2.97
CA ASP A 555 -50.05 -0.12 -3.23
C ASP A 555 -49.38 -0.57 -1.93
N VAL A 556 -49.22 0.35 -0.98
CA VAL A 556 -48.56 0.08 0.31
C VAL A 556 -49.36 -0.94 1.12
N TRP A 557 -50.68 -0.76 1.23
CA TRP A 557 -51.53 -1.61 2.08
C TRP A 557 -52.10 -2.82 1.33
N SER A 558 -51.58 -3.19 0.15
CA SER A 558 -52.13 -4.33 -0.64
C SER A 558 -52.05 -5.68 0.10
N SER A 559 -51.05 -5.83 0.96
CA SER A 559 -50.85 -6.97 1.86
C SER A 559 -50.18 -6.51 3.16
N PRO A 560 -50.34 -7.24 4.27
CA PRO A 560 -49.68 -6.91 5.52
C PRO A 560 -48.15 -6.85 5.42
N ASP A 561 -47.54 -7.77 4.67
CA ASP A 561 -46.08 -7.81 4.50
C ASP A 561 -45.55 -6.59 3.75
N LYS A 562 -46.20 -6.19 2.64
CA LYS A 562 -45.80 -5.01 1.88
C LYS A 562 -45.99 -3.71 2.67
N ALA A 563 -47.05 -3.65 3.49
CA ALA A 563 -47.29 -2.53 4.38
C ALA A 563 -46.16 -2.37 5.40
N ARG A 564 -45.69 -3.50 5.95
CA ARG A 564 -44.56 -3.52 6.88
C ARG A 564 -43.31 -2.93 6.22
N ASP A 565 -42.91 -3.45 5.07
CA ASP A 565 -41.71 -3.00 4.35
C ASP A 565 -41.76 -1.51 4.00
N SER A 566 -42.88 -1.07 3.44
CA SER A 566 -43.05 0.30 2.98
C SER A 566 -43.08 1.30 4.13
N CYS A 567 -43.74 0.96 5.25
CA CYS A 567 -43.82 1.86 6.41
C CYS A 567 -42.47 1.95 7.14
N ILE A 568 -41.73 0.85 7.26
CA ILE A 568 -40.38 0.86 7.86
C ILE A 568 -39.43 1.69 7.01
N ALA A 569 -39.43 1.48 5.68
CA ALA A 569 -38.62 2.27 4.76
C ALA A 569 -38.96 3.77 4.86
N HIS A 570 -40.26 4.12 4.87
CA HIS A 570 -40.68 5.51 5.01
C HIS A 570 -40.28 6.13 6.36
N ALA A 571 -40.40 5.38 7.46
CA ALA A 571 -40.02 5.83 8.79
C ALA A 571 -38.53 6.19 8.88
N ARG A 572 -37.70 5.33 8.30
CA ARG A 572 -36.27 5.53 8.18
C ARG A 572 -35.93 6.74 7.32
N ASP A 573 -36.49 6.83 6.12
CA ASP A 573 -36.16 7.86 5.13
C ASP A 573 -36.65 9.25 5.56
N SER A 574 -37.67 9.31 6.43
CA SER A 574 -38.25 10.56 6.94
C SER A 574 -37.71 10.96 8.32
N GLY A 575 -36.92 10.12 8.98
CA GLY A 575 -36.20 10.44 10.22
C GLY A 575 -37.05 10.64 11.48
N TRP A 576 -38.36 10.39 11.45
CA TRP A 576 -39.25 10.66 12.59
C TRP A 576 -39.13 9.65 13.75
N LEU A 577 -38.36 8.57 13.58
CA LEU A 577 -38.00 7.65 14.66
C LEU A 577 -36.96 8.23 15.63
N ASP A 578 -36.32 9.35 15.29
CA ASP A 578 -35.11 9.82 15.96
C ASP A 578 -35.39 10.65 17.24
N PHE A 579 -36.60 11.18 17.47
CA PHE A 579 -36.80 12.27 18.44
C PHE A 579 -37.43 11.87 19.78
N ARG A 580 -38.75 11.64 19.79
CA ARG A 580 -39.57 11.28 20.97
C ARG A 580 -40.14 9.87 20.79
N LEU A 581 -40.57 9.25 21.88
CA LEU A 581 -41.34 8.00 21.80
C LEU A 581 -42.68 8.24 21.09
N LEU A 582 -43.03 7.33 20.20
CA LEU A 582 -44.21 7.42 19.35
C LEU A 582 -45.34 6.53 19.84
N ASP A 583 -46.54 7.09 19.91
CA ASP A 583 -47.80 6.36 20.04
C ASP A 583 -48.46 6.09 18.67
N ASP A 584 -49.56 5.33 18.68
CA ASP A 584 -50.29 4.95 17.45
C ASP A 584 -50.77 6.19 16.67
N ASP A 585 -51.18 7.28 17.35
CA ASP A 585 -51.68 8.51 16.72
C ASP A 585 -50.56 9.31 16.06
N GLN A 586 -49.38 9.37 16.70
CA GLN A 586 -48.19 10.00 16.13
C GLN A 586 -47.69 9.23 14.90
N ILE A 587 -47.71 7.89 14.93
CA ILE A 587 -47.36 7.07 13.76
C ILE A 587 -48.31 7.35 12.59
N VAL A 588 -49.63 7.42 12.85
CA VAL A 588 -50.63 7.79 11.84
C VAL A 588 -50.36 9.17 11.26
N HIS A 589 -50.02 10.15 12.10
CA HIS A 589 -49.69 11.51 11.63
C HIS A 589 -48.53 11.49 10.63
N TRP A 590 -47.43 10.83 10.98
CA TRP A 590 -46.26 10.75 10.10
C TRP A 590 -46.53 9.99 8.80
N LEU A 591 -47.26 8.87 8.85
CA LEU A 591 -47.69 8.16 7.65
C LEU A 591 -48.67 8.98 6.79
N SER A 592 -49.48 9.85 7.41
CA SER A 592 -50.38 10.78 6.70
C SER A 592 -49.60 11.87 5.97
N LEU A 593 -48.55 12.44 6.58
CA LEU A 593 -47.65 13.39 5.93
C LEU A 593 -46.96 12.78 4.70
N GLY A 594 -46.62 11.48 4.75
CA GLY A 594 -46.10 10.73 3.61
C GLY A 594 -47.15 10.33 2.57
N GLY A 595 -48.44 10.62 2.80
CA GLY A 595 -49.54 10.18 1.93
C GLY A 595 -49.77 8.67 1.92
N ILE A 596 -49.19 7.95 2.88
CA ILE A 596 -49.26 6.49 3.02
C ILE A 596 -50.49 6.08 3.84
N TRP A 597 -50.93 6.93 4.77
CA TRP A 597 -52.14 6.69 5.55
C TRP A 597 -53.40 7.23 4.84
N PRO A 598 -54.56 6.57 4.97
CA PRO A 598 -55.81 7.09 4.42
C PRO A 598 -56.18 8.47 4.97
N MET A 599 -56.44 9.43 4.08
CA MET A 599 -56.71 10.82 4.49
C MET A 599 -57.90 10.92 5.46
N GLY A 600 -57.68 11.61 6.58
CA GLY A 600 -58.71 11.92 7.58
C GLY A 600 -59.11 10.74 8.47
N LYS A 601 -58.44 9.59 8.40
CA LYS A 601 -58.70 8.44 9.28
C LYS A 601 -57.81 8.49 10.53
N VAL A 602 -58.38 8.20 11.70
CA VAL A 602 -57.63 7.98 12.95
C VAL A 602 -57.19 6.52 13.11
N ALA A 603 -56.23 6.26 14.01
CA ALA A 603 -55.87 4.91 14.44
C ALA A 603 -57.07 4.27 15.16
N SER A 604 -57.67 3.24 14.56
CA SER A 604 -58.80 2.51 15.15
C SER A 604 -58.73 1.04 14.80
N THR A 605 -58.90 0.18 15.80
CA THR A 605 -59.02 -1.26 15.63
C THR A 605 -60.48 -1.71 15.48
N ASP A 606 -61.45 -0.79 15.57
CA ASP A 606 -62.86 -1.05 15.35
C ASP A 606 -63.14 -1.28 13.85
N LEU A 607 -63.54 -2.50 13.51
CA LEU A 607 -63.83 -2.88 12.11
C LEU A 607 -65.01 -2.10 11.55
N ALA A 608 -66.00 -1.74 12.37
CA ALA A 608 -67.16 -0.99 11.92
C ALA A 608 -66.77 0.43 11.48
N TYR A 609 -65.81 1.05 12.15
CA TYR A 609 -65.23 2.34 11.76
C TYR A 609 -64.56 2.30 10.36
N TRP A 610 -64.03 1.14 9.96
CA TRP A 610 -63.48 0.89 8.63
C TRP A 610 -64.52 0.38 7.61
N GLY A 611 -65.78 0.22 8.00
CA GLY A 611 -66.83 -0.36 7.15
C GLY A 611 -66.61 -1.86 6.85
N LEU A 612 -65.90 -2.54 7.74
CA LEU A 612 -65.55 -3.97 7.68
C LEU A 612 -66.41 -4.77 8.66
N SER A 613 -66.81 -5.98 8.28
CA SER A 613 -67.41 -6.98 9.18
C SER A 613 -66.34 -7.99 9.67
N VAL A 614 -66.61 -8.74 10.74
CA VAL A 614 -65.69 -9.80 11.23
C VAL A 614 -65.37 -10.82 10.12
N ASP A 615 -66.34 -11.11 9.25
CA ASP A 615 -66.18 -12.01 8.10
C ASP A 615 -65.30 -11.40 6.98
N SER A 616 -65.18 -10.07 6.92
CA SER A 616 -64.34 -9.40 5.90
C SER A 616 -62.83 -9.43 6.22
N ILE A 617 -62.45 -9.74 7.47
CA ILE A 617 -61.07 -10.05 7.86
C ILE A 617 -60.78 -11.55 7.73
N ALA A 618 -61.83 -12.39 7.76
CA ALA A 618 -61.72 -13.82 7.55
C ALA A 618 -61.94 -14.19 6.06
N SER A 619 -60.91 -14.05 5.21
CA SER A 619 -60.98 -14.57 3.84
C SER A 619 -59.70 -15.24 3.34
N ASN A 620 -59.79 -16.57 3.23
CA ASN A 620 -59.31 -17.42 2.13
C ASN A 620 -57.81 -17.52 1.76
N GLU A 621 -56.87 -16.94 2.51
CA GLU A 621 -55.42 -17.13 2.24
C GLU A 621 -54.82 -18.41 2.89
N GLU A 622 -55.45 -18.95 3.93
CA GLU A 622 -54.85 -19.95 4.82
C GLU A 622 -54.81 -21.41 4.29
N ARG A 623 -55.65 -21.77 3.31
CA ARG A 623 -55.83 -23.20 2.90
C ARG A 623 -55.07 -23.65 1.65
N ALA A 624 -54.54 -22.72 0.83
CA ALA A 624 -53.90 -23.07 -0.44
C ALA A 624 -52.35 -22.96 -0.45
N LYS A 625 -51.75 -22.35 0.59
CA LYS A 625 -50.31 -22.02 0.63
C LYS A 625 -49.44 -23.06 1.38
N ASN A 626 -50.04 -23.85 2.27
CA ASN A 626 -49.30 -24.62 3.30
C ASN A 626 -48.54 -25.88 2.84
N ILE A 627 -48.66 -26.34 1.59
CA ILE A 627 -47.98 -27.58 1.14
C ILE A 627 -46.73 -27.29 0.26
N ARG A 628 -46.63 -26.10 -0.35
CA ARG A 628 -45.42 -25.67 -1.09
C ARG A 628 -44.47 -24.83 -0.22
N LEU A 629 -45.00 -24.15 0.80
CA LEU A 629 -44.23 -23.31 1.72
C LEU A 629 -43.28 -24.11 2.61
N GLU A 630 -43.60 -25.33 3.04
CA GLU A 630 -42.74 -26.12 3.97
C GLU A 630 -41.37 -26.50 3.40
N GLN A 631 -41.24 -26.65 2.08
CA GLN A 631 -39.96 -26.92 1.42
C GLN A 631 -39.14 -25.65 1.15
N GLN A 632 -39.81 -24.49 0.96
CA GLN A 632 -39.18 -23.17 0.96
C GLN A 632 -38.76 -22.78 2.39
N HIS A 633 -39.57 -23.06 3.40
CA HIS A 633 -39.37 -22.75 4.83
C HIS A 633 -38.05 -23.29 5.35
N ARG A 634 -37.69 -24.55 5.03
CA ARG A 634 -36.41 -25.13 5.47
C ARG A 634 -35.18 -24.47 4.85
N ARG A 635 -35.31 -23.83 3.68
CA ARG A 635 -34.23 -23.08 3.01
C ARG A 635 -34.13 -21.63 3.49
N VAL A 636 -35.12 -21.14 4.22
CA VAL A 636 -35.15 -19.78 4.77
C VAL A 636 -35.20 -19.79 6.30
N GLN A 637 -34.73 -20.87 6.92
CA GLN A 637 -34.65 -21.02 8.36
C GLN A 637 -33.20 -21.22 8.79
N VAL A 638 -32.83 -20.58 9.90
CA VAL A 638 -31.54 -20.72 10.56
C VAL A 638 -31.77 -21.07 12.03
N GLU A 639 -30.84 -21.80 12.63
CA GLU A 639 -30.89 -22.15 14.04
C GLU A 639 -29.94 -21.25 14.83
N PHE A 640 -30.42 -20.71 15.95
CA PHE A 640 -29.62 -19.95 16.91
C PHE A 640 -30.00 -20.39 18.32
N ASP A 641 -29.02 -20.83 19.10
CA ASP A 641 -29.22 -21.33 20.47
C ASP A 641 -30.34 -22.39 20.59
N GLY A 642 -30.43 -23.29 19.60
CA GLY A 642 -31.48 -24.32 19.53
C GLY A 642 -32.86 -23.84 19.05
N VAL A 643 -33.02 -22.54 18.77
CA VAL A 643 -34.28 -21.94 18.30
C VAL A 643 -34.22 -21.71 16.80
N THR A 644 -35.25 -22.15 16.07
CA THR A 644 -35.38 -21.92 14.63
C THR A 644 -35.95 -20.53 14.34
N MET A 645 -35.25 -19.75 13.55
CA MET A 645 -35.58 -18.36 13.19
C MET A 645 -35.63 -18.19 11.67
N SER A 646 -36.28 -17.12 11.21
CA SER A 646 -36.37 -16.78 9.79
C SER A 646 -35.06 -16.16 9.29
N ALA A 647 -34.52 -16.68 8.19
CA ALA A 647 -33.25 -16.26 7.57
C ALA A 647 -33.43 -15.22 6.45
N ILE A 648 -34.67 -14.82 6.14
CA ILE A 648 -34.95 -13.68 5.26
C ILE A 648 -34.81 -12.36 6.03
N SER A 649 -34.68 -11.25 5.31
CA SER A 649 -34.48 -9.90 5.86
C SER A 649 -35.43 -9.54 7.01
N ASP A 650 -36.68 -9.97 6.92
CA ASP A 650 -37.72 -9.64 7.91
C ASP A 650 -37.46 -10.30 9.27
N GLY A 651 -36.73 -11.42 9.29
CA GLY A 651 -36.32 -12.12 10.51
C GLY A 651 -35.04 -11.59 11.14
N TYR A 652 -34.34 -10.64 10.51
CA TYR A 652 -33.03 -10.17 10.99
C TYR A 652 -33.11 -9.46 12.34
N ILE A 653 -34.21 -8.76 12.60
CA ILE A 653 -34.45 -8.11 13.90
C ILE A 653 -34.62 -9.16 15.00
N ASP A 654 -35.33 -10.25 14.72
CA ASP A 654 -35.50 -11.34 15.70
C ASP A 654 -34.15 -11.99 15.99
N ILE A 655 -33.34 -12.25 14.95
CA ILE A 655 -31.96 -12.77 15.11
C ILE A 655 -31.12 -11.80 15.95
N ALA A 656 -31.21 -10.49 15.69
CA ALA A 656 -30.50 -9.48 16.46
C ALA A 656 -30.91 -9.49 17.94
N ALA A 657 -32.21 -9.56 18.23
CA ALA A 657 -32.71 -9.65 19.60
C ALA A 657 -32.23 -10.93 20.31
N ALA A 658 -32.23 -12.07 19.61
CA ALA A 658 -31.74 -13.34 20.15
C ALA A 658 -30.23 -13.29 20.47
N VAL A 659 -29.41 -12.76 19.57
CA VAL A 659 -27.95 -12.59 19.81
C VAL A 659 -27.71 -11.69 21.01
N VAL A 660 -28.40 -10.55 21.10
CA VAL A 660 -28.28 -9.61 22.24
C VAL A 660 -28.64 -10.31 23.55
N ALA A 661 -29.72 -11.10 23.59
CA ALA A 661 -30.11 -11.85 24.78
C ALA A 661 -29.08 -12.93 25.17
N ALA A 662 -28.39 -13.51 24.18
CA ALA A 662 -27.38 -14.54 24.38
C ALA A 662 -25.99 -14.01 24.78
N VAL A 663 -25.74 -12.69 24.71
CA VAL A 663 -24.42 -12.08 25.01
C VAL A 663 -23.88 -12.46 26.38
N ALA A 664 -24.75 -12.56 27.39
CA ALA A 664 -24.35 -12.94 28.76
C ALA A 664 -23.88 -14.41 28.86
N GLN A 665 -24.27 -15.25 27.91
CA GLN A 665 -23.97 -16.68 27.88
C GLN A 665 -22.70 -17.00 27.10
N ALA A 666 -22.08 -16.01 26.44
CA ALA A 666 -20.91 -16.20 25.58
C ALA A 666 -19.58 -15.92 26.33
N PRO A 667 -18.83 -16.94 26.78
CA PRO A 667 -17.64 -16.75 27.60
C PRO A 667 -16.53 -15.99 26.87
N ALA A 668 -16.46 -16.15 25.55
CA ALA A 668 -15.45 -15.53 24.69
C ALA A 668 -15.51 -13.98 24.69
N LEU A 669 -16.64 -13.39 25.10
CA LEU A 669 -16.78 -11.94 25.21
C LEU A 669 -16.34 -11.40 26.57
N ASN A 670 -16.13 -12.25 27.59
CA ASN A 670 -15.73 -11.80 28.94
C ASN A 670 -14.34 -11.15 28.96
N ARG A 671 -13.44 -11.60 28.08
CA ARG A 671 -12.11 -11.02 27.89
C ARG A 671 -11.79 -10.91 26.40
N VAL A 672 -12.00 -9.72 25.85
CA VAL A 672 -11.68 -9.43 24.46
C VAL A 672 -10.19 -9.12 24.31
N SER A 673 -9.47 -9.92 23.51
CA SER A 673 -8.05 -9.70 23.22
C SER A 673 -7.84 -8.35 22.52
N SER A 674 -6.83 -7.60 22.96
CA SER A 674 -6.35 -6.39 22.27
C SER A 674 -5.39 -6.72 21.11
N LYS A 675 -4.81 -7.92 21.10
CA LYS A 675 -3.82 -8.37 20.11
C LYS A 675 -4.45 -9.28 19.06
N GLU A 676 -3.87 -9.22 17.86
CA GLU A 676 -4.14 -10.20 16.80
C GLU A 676 -3.73 -11.60 17.27
N ALA A 677 -4.41 -12.63 16.77
CA ALA A 677 -4.02 -14.01 16.97
C ALA A 677 -2.64 -14.25 16.34
N THR A 678 -1.77 -14.93 17.08
CA THR A 678 -0.51 -15.43 16.53
C THR A 678 -0.82 -16.64 15.66
N LEU A 679 -0.45 -16.56 14.38
CA LEU A 679 -0.66 -17.63 13.41
C LEU A 679 0.66 -18.35 13.13
N GLN A 680 0.59 -19.65 12.88
CA GLN A 680 1.73 -20.40 12.36
C GLN A 680 2.04 -19.96 10.93
N THR A 681 3.32 -19.88 10.59
CA THR A 681 3.75 -19.73 9.20
C THR A 681 3.35 -20.99 8.44
N MET A 682 2.51 -20.85 7.41
CA MET A 682 2.14 -21.97 6.57
C MET A 682 3.14 -22.16 5.45
N ASP A 683 3.73 -23.35 5.38
CA ASP A 683 4.53 -23.77 4.23
C ASP A 683 3.67 -23.70 2.96
N PHE A 684 4.01 -22.80 2.03
CA PHE A 684 3.38 -22.70 0.71
C PHE A 684 3.53 -24.00 -0.14
N TYR A 685 4.33 -24.97 0.32
CA TYR A 685 4.76 -26.15 -0.45
C TYR A 685 4.24 -27.51 0.03
N ARG A 686 3.41 -27.60 1.07
CA ARG A 686 2.84 -28.91 1.46
C ARG A 686 1.63 -29.30 0.60
N SER A 687 1.90 -29.75 -0.63
CA SER A 687 1.07 -30.79 -1.24
C SER A 687 1.36 -32.09 -0.50
N GLY A 688 0.46 -32.52 0.38
CA GLY A 688 0.60 -33.75 1.15
C GLY A 688 0.75 -34.96 0.22
N GLY A 689 1.98 -35.46 0.09
CA GLY A 689 2.25 -36.78 -0.44
C GLY A 689 2.16 -37.81 0.67
N THR A 690 1.03 -38.51 0.76
CA THR A 690 0.95 -39.80 1.47
C THR A 690 0.84 -40.90 0.45
N THR A 691 1.88 -41.73 0.39
CA THR A 691 1.95 -42.99 -0.36
C THR A 691 1.05 -44.05 0.26
N GLY A 692 0.15 -44.62 -0.56
CA GLY A 692 -0.29 -46.02 -0.49
C GLY A 692 -1.39 -46.40 0.51
N GLY A 693 -2.61 -46.62 0.01
CA GLY A 693 -3.68 -47.33 0.72
C GLY A 693 -5.05 -47.02 0.14
N GLY A 694 -5.69 -47.99 -0.51
CA GLY A 694 -6.89 -47.79 -1.33
C GLY A 694 -8.17 -47.44 -0.58
N GLY A 695 -9.12 -46.87 -1.33
CA GLY A 695 -10.55 -46.86 -1.00
C GLY A 695 -11.02 -45.70 -0.14
N GLY A 696 -11.61 -44.67 -0.77
CA GLY A 696 -12.41 -43.67 -0.08
C GLY A 696 -12.27 -42.28 -0.69
N ASN A 697 -13.33 -41.77 -1.27
CA ASN A 697 -13.43 -40.42 -1.83
C ASN A 697 -13.42 -39.38 -0.68
N MET A 698 -12.26 -39.13 -0.06
CA MET A 698 -12.09 -38.08 0.96
C MET A 698 -11.73 -36.77 0.26
N GLY A 699 -12.75 -36.09 -0.26
CA GLY A 699 -12.62 -34.67 -0.59
C GLY A 699 -12.29 -33.85 0.65
N LEU A 700 -11.53 -32.77 0.48
CA LEU A 700 -11.31 -31.73 1.49
C LEU A 700 -12.62 -31.47 2.28
N PRO A 701 -12.58 -31.30 3.62
CA PRO A 701 -13.77 -30.96 4.40
C PRO A 701 -14.45 -29.76 3.76
N LYS A 702 -15.67 -29.96 3.25
CA LYS A 702 -16.47 -28.87 2.69
C LYS A 702 -16.78 -27.89 3.81
N ILE A 703 -16.58 -26.60 3.53
CA ILE A 703 -17.04 -25.50 4.39
C ILE A 703 -18.53 -25.78 4.71
N PRO A 704 -18.98 -25.84 5.97
CA PRO A 704 -20.36 -26.19 6.32
C PRO A 704 -21.42 -25.44 5.50
N GLU A 705 -21.12 -24.18 5.21
CA GLU A 705 -21.92 -23.20 4.48
C GLU A 705 -22.07 -23.52 2.97
N THR A 706 -21.22 -24.40 2.41
CA THR A 706 -21.36 -24.85 0.99
C THR A 706 -22.65 -25.64 0.75
N ARG A 707 -23.35 -26.09 1.81
CA ARG A 707 -24.63 -26.81 1.74
C ARG A 707 -25.85 -25.93 2.05
N MET A 708 -25.63 -24.67 2.40
CA MET A 708 -26.68 -23.71 2.78
C MET A 708 -27.24 -22.97 1.56
N SER A 709 -28.50 -22.52 1.66
CA SER A 709 -29.06 -21.53 0.74
C SER A 709 -28.35 -20.18 0.90
N ASP A 710 -28.55 -19.27 -0.05
CA ASP A 710 -27.97 -17.94 0.05
C ASP A 710 -28.60 -17.12 1.18
N GLU A 711 -29.90 -17.29 1.46
CA GLU A 711 -30.58 -16.67 2.61
C GLU A 711 -29.98 -17.14 3.94
N GLN A 712 -29.68 -18.43 4.06
CA GLN A 712 -29.02 -18.98 5.26
C GLN A 712 -27.60 -18.44 5.43
N LYS A 713 -26.83 -18.30 4.35
CA LYS A 713 -25.48 -17.68 4.41
C LYS A 713 -25.56 -16.23 4.86
N LEU A 714 -26.53 -15.47 4.37
CA LEU A 714 -26.73 -14.08 4.78
C LEU A 714 -27.09 -13.99 6.27
N ALA A 715 -27.99 -14.86 6.75
CA ALA A 715 -28.34 -14.91 8.17
C ALA A 715 -27.15 -15.30 9.08
N VAL A 716 -26.30 -16.24 8.63
CA VAL A 716 -25.04 -16.59 9.32
C VAL A 716 -24.07 -15.41 9.34
N GLY A 717 -23.96 -14.67 8.22
CA GLY A 717 -23.19 -13.43 8.13
C GLY A 717 -23.66 -12.38 9.13
N LEU A 718 -24.97 -12.13 9.18
CA LEU A 718 -25.61 -11.24 10.15
C LEU A 718 -25.29 -11.64 11.60
N MET A 719 -25.44 -12.92 11.96
CA MET A 719 -25.10 -13.41 13.31
C MET A 719 -23.64 -13.10 13.65
N GLY A 720 -22.73 -13.31 12.70
CA GLY A 720 -21.33 -12.91 12.83
C GLY A 720 -21.17 -11.42 13.11
N GLU A 721 -21.79 -10.56 12.31
CA GLU A 721 -21.68 -9.11 12.50
C GLU A 721 -22.29 -8.63 13.83
N LEU A 722 -23.35 -9.28 14.31
CA LEU A 722 -23.92 -8.98 15.63
C LEU A 722 -22.96 -9.37 16.78
N TRP A 723 -22.28 -10.51 16.67
CA TRP A 723 -21.21 -10.88 17.60
C TRP A 723 -20.01 -9.93 17.50
N ALA A 724 -19.61 -9.58 16.28
CA ALA A 724 -18.54 -8.61 16.01
C ALA A 724 -18.84 -7.25 16.62
N ARG A 725 -20.09 -6.78 16.50
CA ARG A 725 -20.58 -5.53 17.08
C ARG A 725 -20.33 -5.48 18.58
N GLU A 726 -20.74 -6.51 19.32
CA GLU A 726 -20.52 -6.57 20.77
C GLU A 726 -19.03 -6.72 21.14
N TRP A 727 -18.28 -7.49 20.36
CA TRP A 727 -16.84 -7.64 20.54
C TRP A 727 -16.08 -6.32 20.34
N LEU A 728 -16.42 -5.56 19.29
CA LEU A 728 -15.84 -4.25 18.97
C LEU A 728 -16.18 -3.22 20.03
N ARG A 729 -17.43 -3.22 20.51
CA ARG A 729 -17.89 -2.35 21.61
C ARG A 729 -16.98 -2.51 22.83
N ARG A 730 -16.73 -3.75 23.25
CA ARG A 730 -15.85 -4.06 24.39
C ARG A 730 -14.39 -3.73 24.10
N ARG A 731 -13.87 -4.11 22.92
CA ARG A 731 -12.48 -3.87 22.53
C ARG A 731 -12.10 -2.40 22.56
N HIS A 732 -12.95 -1.56 21.96
CA HIS A 732 -12.68 -0.13 21.79
C HIS A 732 -13.31 0.73 22.90
N LYS A 733 -13.91 0.09 23.92
CA LYS A 733 -14.58 0.76 25.06
C LYS A 733 -15.64 1.76 24.59
N LEU A 734 -16.40 1.35 23.60
CA LEU A 734 -17.47 2.15 23.02
C LEU A 734 -18.72 2.01 23.90
N GLU A 735 -19.47 3.10 24.03
CA GLU A 735 -20.78 3.09 24.68
C GLU A 735 -21.76 2.24 23.85
N SER A 736 -21.80 2.51 22.54
CA SER A 736 -22.58 1.76 21.56
C SER A 736 -21.83 1.60 20.24
N VAL A 737 -22.26 0.63 19.43
CA VAL A 737 -21.86 0.51 18.02
C VAL A 737 -23.10 0.83 17.18
N ASP A 738 -23.04 1.98 16.53
CA ASP A 738 -24.11 2.63 15.76
C ASP A 738 -23.75 2.72 14.26
N GLU A 739 -24.52 3.47 13.47
CA GLU A 739 -24.29 3.65 12.03
C GLU A 739 -22.99 4.39 11.66
N SER A 740 -22.31 5.04 12.62
CA SER A 740 -21.01 5.66 12.37
C SER A 740 -19.88 4.62 12.29
N ILE A 741 -20.09 3.48 12.94
CA ILE A 741 -19.11 2.40 13.08
C ILE A 741 -19.50 1.18 12.24
N TRP A 742 -20.77 0.76 12.25
CA TRP A 742 -21.27 -0.34 11.43
C TRP A 742 -21.66 0.20 10.05
N VAL A 743 -21.03 -0.28 8.98
CA VAL A 743 -21.19 0.26 7.61
C VAL A 743 -21.71 -0.74 6.57
N SER A 744 -21.74 -2.04 6.88
CA SER A 744 -22.36 -3.05 6.02
C SER A 744 -23.86 -2.80 5.84
N ARG A 745 -24.48 -3.43 4.83
CA ARG A 745 -25.93 -3.30 4.61
C ARG A 745 -26.79 -3.93 5.71
N TYR A 746 -26.27 -4.86 6.50
CA TYR A 746 -27.04 -5.47 7.60
C TYR A 746 -27.47 -4.46 8.66
N ARG A 747 -26.68 -3.40 8.85
CA ARG A 747 -27.02 -2.33 9.80
C ARG A 747 -28.39 -1.73 9.53
N ASP A 748 -28.80 -1.65 8.26
CA ASP A 748 -30.00 -0.93 7.86
C ASP A 748 -31.26 -1.64 8.38
N ALA A 749 -31.23 -2.98 8.39
CA ALA A 749 -32.30 -3.80 8.95
C ALA A 749 -32.30 -3.80 10.49
N VAL A 750 -31.13 -3.79 11.13
CA VAL A 750 -31.01 -3.94 12.60
C VAL A 750 -31.14 -2.63 13.35
N LEU A 751 -30.57 -1.54 12.83
CA LEU A 751 -30.55 -0.21 13.46
C LEU A 751 -31.70 0.68 12.98
N ASN A 752 -32.54 0.21 12.05
CA ASN A 752 -33.54 1.02 11.33
C ASN A 752 -32.90 2.25 10.64
N THR A 753 -31.75 2.07 10.02
CA THR A 753 -30.98 3.13 9.33
C THR A 753 -30.90 2.89 7.83
N SER A 754 -30.40 3.87 7.08
CA SER A 754 -30.12 3.77 5.64
C SER A 754 -28.64 3.97 5.33
N GLY A 755 -28.23 3.54 4.14
CA GLY A 755 -26.92 3.88 3.58
C GLY A 755 -25.80 2.90 3.93
N GLY A 756 -26.14 1.73 4.49
CA GLY A 756 -25.18 0.63 4.55
C GLY A 756 -24.70 0.25 3.14
N SER A 757 -23.44 -0.16 3.01
CA SER A 757 -22.83 -0.46 1.71
C SER A 757 -21.80 -1.58 1.77
N ASP A 758 -22.05 -2.65 1.02
CA ASP A 758 -21.12 -3.78 0.87
C ASP A 758 -20.00 -3.47 -0.15
N SER A 759 -20.06 -2.32 -0.85
CA SER A 759 -19.03 -1.92 -1.81
C SER A 759 -17.73 -1.43 -1.16
N LEU A 760 -17.74 -1.22 0.17
CA LEU A 760 -16.61 -0.70 0.93
C LEU A 760 -15.53 -1.77 1.15
N GLY A 761 -15.91 -3.06 1.16
CA GLY A 761 -15.02 -4.19 1.41
C GLY A 761 -14.63 -4.36 2.89
N TYR A 762 -15.44 -3.86 3.81
CA TYR A 762 -15.34 -4.07 5.26
C TYR A 762 -16.70 -3.75 5.91
N ASP A 763 -17.02 -4.42 7.01
CA ASP A 763 -18.31 -4.30 7.69
C ASP A 763 -18.32 -3.21 8.77
N PHE A 764 -17.18 -2.98 9.42
CA PHE A 764 -17.04 -1.96 10.46
C PHE A 764 -15.83 -1.05 10.23
N ILE A 765 -15.97 0.20 10.67
CA ILE A 765 -14.89 1.18 10.72
C ILE A 765 -14.83 1.81 12.10
N VAL A 766 -13.66 1.76 12.73
CA VAL A 766 -13.45 2.37 14.05
C VAL A 766 -12.30 3.36 13.97
N ALA A 767 -12.64 4.65 14.03
CA ALA A 767 -11.66 5.71 14.19
C ALA A 767 -11.21 5.80 15.64
N THR A 768 -9.92 5.98 15.85
CA THR A 768 -9.29 6.34 17.13
C THR A 768 -8.53 7.65 16.93
N ARG A 769 -7.97 8.23 18.00
CA ARG A 769 -7.18 9.47 17.89
C ARG A 769 -6.02 9.36 16.89
N SER A 770 -5.40 8.19 16.78
CA SER A 770 -4.17 8.01 15.98
C SER A 770 -4.32 7.05 14.79
N ARG A 771 -5.40 6.27 14.71
CA ARG A 771 -5.56 5.20 13.72
C ARG A 771 -7.01 5.01 13.33
N THR A 772 -7.24 4.51 12.12
CA THR A 772 -8.54 4.02 11.66
C THR A 772 -8.46 2.52 11.41
N TYR A 773 -9.31 1.75 12.07
CA TYR A 773 -9.46 0.32 11.87
C TYR A 773 -10.60 0.03 10.92
N TYR A 774 -10.40 -0.92 10.02
CA TYR A 774 -11.39 -1.44 9.09
C TYR A 774 -11.53 -2.93 9.39
N TYR A 775 -12.70 -3.38 9.79
CA TYR A 775 -12.95 -4.77 10.16
C TYR A 775 -13.87 -5.42 9.16
N GLU A 776 -13.39 -6.52 8.59
CA GLU A 776 -14.18 -7.46 7.79
C GLU A 776 -14.54 -8.67 8.67
N VAL A 777 -15.81 -9.04 8.73
CA VAL A 777 -16.31 -10.12 9.58
C VAL A 777 -16.49 -11.37 8.74
N LYS A 778 -15.90 -12.48 9.20
CA LYS A 778 -16.05 -13.78 8.55
C LYS A 778 -16.64 -14.78 9.52
N ALA A 779 -17.89 -15.15 9.28
CA ALA A 779 -18.69 -16.00 10.15
C ALA A 779 -18.73 -17.44 9.66
N SER A 780 -18.73 -18.40 10.60
CA SER A 780 -19.05 -19.80 10.30
C SER A 780 -19.85 -20.45 11.43
N THR A 781 -20.74 -21.38 11.08
CA THR A 781 -21.45 -22.21 12.06
C THR A 781 -20.56 -23.29 12.69
N GLY A 782 -19.37 -23.52 12.12
CA GLY A 782 -18.33 -24.38 12.69
C GLY A 782 -17.04 -23.60 12.93
N ASN A 783 -15.91 -24.32 12.99
CA ASN A 783 -14.58 -23.71 12.98
C ASN A 783 -13.68 -24.31 11.88
N PRO A 784 -13.96 -24.04 10.59
CA PRO A 784 -13.17 -24.56 9.49
C PRO A 784 -11.75 -23.96 9.39
N LEU A 785 -11.45 -22.88 10.13
CA LEU A 785 -10.23 -22.08 10.03
C LEU A 785 -9.94 -21.60 8.59
N ARG A 786 -11.03 -21.34 7.87
CA ARG A 786 -11.05 -20.90 6.48
C ARG A 786 -12.12 -19.84 6.30
N PHE A 787 -11.87 -18.89 5.42
CA PHE A 787 -12.84 -17.86 5.03
C PHE A 787 -12.62 -17.45 3.58
N GLU A 788 -13.63 -16.85 2.97
CA GLU A 788 -13.59 -16.33 1.60
C GLU A 788 -13.47 -14.80 1.62
N LEU A 789 -12.61 -14.22 0.77
CA LEU A 789 -12.53 -12.78 0.55
C LEU A 789 -13.07 -12.39 -0.83
N GLY A 790 -14.11 -11.55 -0.85
CA GLY A 790 -14.67 -10.99 -2.07
C GLY A 790 -13.75 -9.97 -2.76
N PRO A 791 -14.03 -9.57 -4.02
CA PRO A 791 -13.19 -8.60 -4.75
C PRO A 791 -13.05 -7.24 -4.06
N THR A 792 -14.12 -6.72 -3.48
CA THR A 792 -14.12 -5.43 -2.75
C THR A 792 -13.28 -5.50 -1.49
N GLU A 793 -13.36 -6.60 -0.75
CA GLU A 793 -12.58 -6.88 0.45
C GLU A 793 -11.09 -7.06 0.12
N ILE A 794 -10.76 -7.78 -0.96
CA ILE A 794 -9.38 -7.90 -1.45
C ILE A 794 -8.83 -6.51 -1.79
N PHE A 795 -9.60 -5.69 -2.51
CA PHE A 795 -9.19 -4.35 -2.86
C PHE A 795 -8.97 -3.48 -1.61
N ALA A 796 -9.87 -3.51 -0.64
CA ALA A 796 -9.74 -2.79 0.62
C ALA A 796 -8.52 -3.26 1.44
N ALA A 797 -8.31 -4.57 1.53
CA ALA A 797 -7.16 -5.17 2.21
C ALA A 797 -5.84 -4.79 1.53
N GLN A 798 -5.77 -4.78 0.20
CA GLN A 798 -4.60 -4.31 -0.56
C GLN A 798 -4.35 -2.81 -0.37
N ARG A 799 -5.40 -1.99 -0.42
CA ARG A 799 -5.33 -0.54 -0.20
C ARG A 799 -4.68 -0.20 1.14
N TYR A 800 -4.99 -0.98 2.18
CA TYR A 800 -4.48 -0.77 3.53
C TYR A 800 -3.35 -1.74 3.93
N ARG A 801 -2.58 -2.24 2.95
CA ARG A 801 -1.47 -3.20 3.18
C ARG A 801 -0.32 -2.66 4.03
N ALA A 802 -0.11 -1.34 4.02
CA ALA A 802 0.98 -0.70 4.77
C ALA A 802 0.80 -0.84 6.29
N ASP A 803 -0.43 -1.07 6.75
CA ASP A 803 -0.79 -1.36 8.15
C ASP A 803 -0.27 -0.34 9.19
N ARG A 804 -0.20 0.93 8.81
CA ARG A 804 0.27 2.04 9.67
C ARG A 804 -0.91 2.71 10.38
N GLU A 805 -1.36 3.85 9.84
CA GLU A 805 -2.50 4.63 10.35
C GLU A 805 -3.84 4.01 10.00
N HIS A 806 -3.92 3.35 8.84
CA HIS A 806 -5.08 2.59 8.37
C HIS A 806 -4.81 1.10 8.56
N ARG A 807 -5.68 0.43 9.33
CA ARG A 807 -5.49 -0.95 9.75
C ARG A 807 -6.67 -1.82 9.35
N TYR A 808 -6.49 -2.59 8.30
CA TYR A 808 -7.48 -3.59 7.88
C TYR A 808 -7.33 -4.87 8.69
N ARG A 809 -8.41 -5.41 9.23
CA ARG A 809 -8.41 -6.60 10.08
C ARG A 809 -9.57 -7.50 9.69
N ILE A 810 -9.36 -8.80 9.84
CA ILE A 810 -10.42 -9.79 9.65
C ILE A 810 -10.82 -10.27 11.04
N LEU A 811 -12.09 -10.11 11.40
CA LEU A 811 -12.64 -10.67 12.62
C LEU A 811 -13.37 -11.97 12.23
N TYR A 812 -12.67 -13.08 12.37
CA TYR A 812 -13.23 -14.39 12.09
C TYR A 812 -14.00 -14.89 13.31
N ILE A 813 -15.24 -15.32 13.14
CA ILE A 813 -16.12 -15.76 14.23
C ILE A 813 -16.60 -17.17 13.92
N ALA A 814 -16.12 -18.12 14.72
CA ALA A 814 -16.50 -19.53 14.64
C ALA A 814 -17.70 -19.85 15.53
N ASN A 815 -18.45 -20.88 15.15
CA ASN A 815 -19.62 -21.41 15.86
C ASN A 815 -20.68 -20.33 16.17
N VAL A 816 -21.01 -19.47 15.21
CA VAL A 816 -21.86 -18.28 15.45
C VAL A 816 -23.28 -18.56 15.98
N SER A 817 -23.79 -19.77 15.77
CA SER A 817 -25.13 -20.19 16.19
C SER A 817 -25.20 -20.73 17.63
N ASP A 818 -24.05 -20.97 18.28
CA ASP A 818 -23.96 -21.54 19.62
C ASP A 818 -23.20 -20.56 20.53
N PRO A 819 -23.90 -19.79 21.39
CA PRO A 819 -23.28 -18.78 22.25
C PRO A 819 -22.16 -19.34 23.15
N ALA A 820 -22.30 -20.58 23.64
CA ALA A 820 -21.32 -21.20 24.53
C ALA A 820 -20.04 -21.62 23.81
N ARG A 821 -20.13 -21.92 22.50
CA ARG A 821 -19.01 -22.35 21.66
C ARG A 821 -18.48 -21.27 20.72
N MET A 822 -19.12 -20.11 20.65
CA MET A 822 -18.74 -19.02 19.78
C MET A 822 -17.34 -18.50 20.12
N VAL A 823 -16.47 -18.39 19.12
CA VAL A 823 -15.07 -17.93 19.29
C VAL A 823 -14.74 -16.84 18.26
N PRO A 824 -14.47 -15.60 18.70
CA PRO A 824 -13.95 -14.54 17.86
C PRO A 824 -12.41 -14.57 17.82
N THR A 825 -11.85 -14.58 16.62
CA THR A 825 -10.41 -14.57 16.34
C THR A 825 -10.07 -13.35 15.49
N LEU A 826 -9.28 -12.43 16.05
CA LEU A 826 -8.79 -11.26 15.31
C LEU A 826 -7.57 -11.64 14.48
N LEU A 827 -7.68 -11.51 13.16
CA LEU A 827 -6.63 -11.85 12.20
C LEU A 827 -6.03 -10.58 11.58
N ALA A 828 -4.73 -10.62 11.30
CA ALA A 828 -4.03 -9.56 10.58
C ALA A 828 -4.49 -9.47 9.12
N ASN A 829 -4.18 -8.35 8.45
CA ASN A 829 -4.43 -8.22 7.01
C ASN A 829 -3.57 -9.21 6.22
N PRO A 830 -4.15 -10.11 5.40
CA PRO A 830 -3.40 -11.07 4.60
C PRO A 830 -2.35 -10.46 3.67
N PHE A 831 -2.52 -9.21 3.23
CA PHE A 831 -1.60 -8.49 2.35
C PHE A 831 -0.59 -7.60 3.09
N SER A 832 -0.67 -7.52 4.42
CA SER A 832 0.33 -6.79 5.22
C SER A 832 1.58 -7.63 5.45
N ILE A 833 2.69 -6.97 5.82
CA ILE A 833 3.96 -7.65 6.17
C ILE A 833 3.75 -8.77 7.21
N LYS A 834 2.84 -8.58 8.17
CA LYS A 834 2.51 -9.58 9.19
C LYS A 834 1.63 -10.73 8.70
N GLY A 835 0.83 -10.50 7.66
CA GLY A 835 -0.08 -11.50 7.10
C GLY A 835 0.56 -12.35 6.01
N VAL A 836 1.55 -11.82 5.30
CA VAL A 836 2.28 -12.58 4.28
C VAL A 836 2.94 -13.80 4.93
N GLY A 837 2.54 -15.00 4.51
CA GLY A 837 3.02 -16.29 5.05
C GLY A 837 2.18 -16.87 6.19
N ALA A 838 1.25 -16.10 6.78
CA ALA A 838 0.34 -16.57 7.83
C ALA A 838 -0.98 -17.15 7.27
N PHE A 839 -1.28 -16.85 6.00
CA PHE A 839 -2.48 -17.34 5.31
C PHE A 839 -2.10 -18.12 4.05
N ARG A 840 -2.84 -19.19 3.77
CA ARG A 840 -2.72 -20.00 2.56
C ARG A 840 -3.98 -19.87 1.70
N ALA A 841 -3.84 -19.47 0.44
CA ALA A 841 -4.95 -19.50 -0.52
C ALA A 841 -5.25 -20.95 -0.93
N VAL A 842 -6.52 -21.38 -0.85
CA VAL A 842 -6.95 -22.76 -1.09
C VAL A 842 -7.90 -22.84 -2.29
N GLY A 843 -7.45 -23.46 -3.39
CA GLY A 843 -8.23 -23.66 -4.62
C GLY A 843 -7.65 -22.93 -5.84
N ARG A 844 -8.01 -23.36 -7.06
CA ARG A 844 -7.51 -22.77 -8.31
C ARG A 844 -8.22 -21.42 -8.56
N GLY A 845 -7.47 -20.32 -8.57
CA GLY A 845 -8.00 -18.94 -8.66
C GLY A 845 -8.62 -18.42 -7.36
N SER A 846 -8.21 -18.94 -6.20
CA SER A 846 -9.01 -18.88 -4.97
C SER A 846 -9.03 -17.53 -4.25
N VAL A 847 -10.25 -17.16 -3.88
CA VAL A 847 -10.66 -16.16 -2.88
C VAL A 847 -10.70 -16.74 -1.45
N ILE A 848 -10.45 -18.05 -1.28
CA ILE A 848 -10.53 -18.75 0.00
C ILE A 848 -9.16 -18.78 0.67
N TYR A 849 -9.09 -18.31 1.91
CA TYR A 849 -7.89 -18.26 2.74
C TYR A 849 -8.05 -19.23 3.92
N GLU A 850 -6.98 -19.94 4.23
CA GLU A 850 -6.82 -20.81 5.38
C GLU A 850 -5.77 -20.24 6.33
N PHE A 851 -6.02 -20.36 7.64
CA PHE A 851 -5.12 -19.90 8.70
C PHE A 851 -4.99 -20.98 9.80
N ASP A 852 -3.91 -20.94 10.59
CA ASP A 852 -3.66 -21.90 11.67
C ASP A 852 -3.18 -21.16 12.92
N PRO A 853 -4.00 -21.05 13.98
CA PRO A 853 -3.62 -20.37 15.21
C PRO A 853 -2.57 -21.15 16.00
N VAL A 854 -1.59 -20.44 16.57
CA VAL A 854 -0.64 -21.05 17.52
C VAL A 854 -1.40 -21.40 18.79
N VAL A 855 -1.48 -22.69 19.12
CA VAL A 855 -1.94 -23.15 20.43
C VAL A 855 -0.83 -22.85 21.43
N ILE A 856 -0.94 -21.73 22.13
CA ILE A 856 -0.07 -21.43 23.27
C ILE A 856 -0.69 -22.17 24.47
N PRO A 857 0.00 -23.14 25.10
CA PRO A 857 -0.49 -23.71 26.35
C PRO A 857 -0.59 -22.59 27.38
N GLU A 858 -1.75 -22.49 28.04
CA GLU A 858 -2.07 -21.46 29.05
C GLU A 858 -1.03 -21.38 30.19
#